data_AF-W2U8F5-F1
#
_entry.id   AF-W2U8F5-F1
#
_cell.length_a   1.000
_cell.length_b   1.000
_cell.length_c   1.000
_cell.angle_alpha   90.00
_cell.angle_beta   90.00
_cell.angle_gamma   90.00
#
_symmetry.space_group_name_H-M   'P 1'
#
loop_
_entity.id
_entity.type
_entity.pdbx_description
1 polymer ?
#
loop_
_entity_poly.entity_id
_entity_poly.type
_entity_poly.pdbx_seq_one_letter_code
_entity_poly.pdbx_strand_id
1 'polypeptide(L)'
;MPRRTQVTLQLSRILLKEAPLQARLQEFLQALLEVPWLGLQARGAIFLKQGESLRLVAEYRLDEPLKTSCALFPLGRCLCGRVGLTGEPLWTPEVDEAHEITYPGMPPHGHAILPLKLGERVLGVLNLYLEPGARLSRTAKAMLEMAAGLLALAVLRERAERAARVLHRASQVALEAQDEAEYFQRLCALLVEEGYALAWVGEALPDGRVRPLEGAGAVGYLEEVVVRHDETPEGQGPTGRAIRLGEPQVLRDVGEDPNYGPWRLRAQRFGFASSAAFPLWIGKRIFGALNVYAPEPDAFDPEEVALLQDLAHMAGKALERFRALAQAHLLSQLVEQVPEGIFTTDLEGRITYANAALYTQTGYDPSELLGQNPRIFKSGKHPEAFYRDLWDTLRRGQVFRSIFYNRRKDGRLVVEDEILTPIRNLQGQVVAYASTGRDITREWSLYRIQQVLIQMLERFLQEGMGRSFFQHFLEKVLEAIPGAEAGSLLLRNRDGNFSFVALTGHDPGLREVRLAPEEVYALQAQAPQGRVSGAVLGEFLRHLPPEKGEILWQRGRFGELKETLYARLEVEGEAIGALYLDAFQAPFPDEALDPFRFLARWLEMIFSWERAQVQARYFRYHDPLTGLPNRAFLEEAWREGDESLVLVLADLDNFGEFNQIHGRKVGDMLLAAAARAWGELLPKGGELYRLGDNEFLFVLPLEPGKVLGFYQDLTRALQASAPSALEKAKLGISVGVVAYPTDGRNLGELLRRADLALREAKKGRGIAYFNRELEAAYMERVEVLAALEEALREGQLVLFGQPIVDLSTLEAVATEVLVRWPREGSFWPAGVFIPLAEETGLIRELDLYVLRRVENLPENSVWHVNLSPQTLRDPRFLEAASRLRGKGVRFEITEYALAQGVEEVLQELVEMGFGLVLDDFGQGYASLNTLIQHPFCMVKMDRSFTAGLGKNPKSHAVLRASLSLARELGLELVAEGVETQAQRAWLSRLGYRFAQGYLFGTPQPVSGS
;
A
#
# COMPACT_ATOMS: atom_id res chain seq x y z
N MET A 1 -101.35 20.77 -4.67
CA MET A 1 -100.36 19.70 -4.91
C MET A 1 -100.92 18.37 -4.42
N PRO A 2 -100.64 17.23 -5.07
CA PRO A 2 -101.00 15.92 -4.53
C PRO A 2 -100.38 15.76 -3.13
N ARG A 3 -101.13 15.24 -2.15
CA ARG A 3 -100.66 15.08 -0.75
C ARG A 3 -99.31 14.33 -0.65
N ARG A 4 -99.02 13.42 -1.59
CA ARG A 4 -97.74 12.71 -1.72
C ARG A 4 -96.54 13.63 -1.98
N THR A 5 -96.67 14.56 -2.93
CA THR A 5 -95.57 15.46 -3.35
C THR A 5 -95.13 16.39 -2.23
N GLN A 6 -96.06 16.87 -1.40
CA GLN A 6 -95.76 17.76 -0.29
C GLN A 6 -94.92 17.06 0.79
N VAL A 7 -95.26 15.81 1.13
CA VAL A 7 -94.51 15.03 2.12
C VAL A 7 -93.12 14.66 1.59
N THR A 8 -92.99 14.26 0.31
CA THR A 8 -91.68 13.98 -0.30
C THR A 8 -90.75 15.19 -0.25
N LEU A 9 -91.25 16.39 -0.55
CA LEU A 9 -90.45 17.62 -0.49
C LEU A 9 -90.03 17.97 0.94
N GLN A 10 -90.91 17.77 1.92
CA GLN A 10 -90.59 17.97 3.34
C GLN A 10 -89.48 17.02 3.80
N LEU A 11 -89.62 15.72 3.51
CA LEU A 11 -88.65 14.68 3.85
C LEU A 11 -87.29 14.92 3.16
N SER A 12 -87.29 15.32 1.89
CA SER A 12 -86.07 15.64 1.16
C SER A 12 -85.35 16.86 1.75
N ARG A 13 -86.08 17.90 2.16
CA ARG A 13 -85.50 19.10 2.81
C ARG A 13 -84.79 18.77 4.10
N ILE A 14 -85.32 17.84 4.90
CA ILE A 14 -84.68 17.39 6.14
C ILE A 14 -83.32 16.75 5.85
N LEU A 15 -83.25 15.88 4.84
CA LEU A 15 -82.00 15.20 4.46
C LEU A 15 -80.97 16.14 3.83
N LEU A 16 -81.39 17.29 3.30
CA LEU A 16 -80.51 18.30 2.70
C LEU A 16 -79.99 19.35 3.70
N LYS A 17 -80.39 19.30 4.98
CA LYS A 17 -79.90 20.22 6.01
C LYS A 17 -78.40 20.04 6.26
N GLU A 18 -77.73 21.13 6.63
CA GLU A 18 -76.36 21.07 7.18
C GLU A 18 -76.42 20.64 8.65
N ALA A 19 -76.53 19.33 8.87
CA ALA A 19 -76.53 18.71 10.20
C ALA A 19 -75.93 17.30 10.13
N PRO A 20 -75.38 16.76 11.23
CA PRO A 20 -74.87 15.40 11.27
C PRO A 20 -75.90 14.41 10.72
N LEU A 21 -75.44 13.42 9.93
CA LEU A 21 -76.33 12.44 9.29
C LEU A 21 -77.31 11.82 10.29
N GLN A 22 -76.84 11.45 11.49
CA GLN A 22 -77.69 10.88 12.53
C GLN A 22 -78.87 11.81 12.93
N ALA A 23 -78.62 13.10 13.09
CA ALA A 23 -79.65 14.08 13.42
C ALA A 23 -80.69 14.21 12.30
N ARG A 24 -80.23 14.18 11.03
CA ARG A 24 -81.11 14.19 9.85
C ARG A 24 -81.97 12.93 9.75
N LEU A 25 -81.39 11.75 9.99
CA LEU A 25 -82.12 10.48 9.99
C LEU A 25 -83.19 10.45 11.09
N GLN A 26 -82.86 10.97 12.28
CA GLN A 26 -83.78 11.09 13.42
C GLN A 26 -84.96 12.02 13.10
N GLU A 27 -84.69 13.22 12.58
CA GLU A 27 -85.73 14.16 12.18
C GLU A 27 -86.60 13.61 11.04
N PHE A 28 -85.98 12.91 10.08
CA PHE A 28 -86.69 12.28 8.98
C PHE A 28 -87.67 11.19 9.46
N LEU A 29 -87.22 10.32 10.36
CA LEU A 29 -88.04 9.25 10.93
C LEU A 29 -89.26 9.83 11.65
N GLN A 30 -89.07 10.86 12.48
CA GLN A 30 -90.17 11.53 13.16
C GLN A 30 -91.16 12.14 12.16
N ALA A 31 -90.68 12.88 11.17
CA ALA A 31 -91.55 13.53 10.17
C ALA A 31 -92.33 12.51 9.33
N LEU A 32 -91.78 11.34 9.06
CA LEU A 32 -92.45 10.26 8.33
C LEU A 32 -93.59 9.64 9.16
N LEU A 33 -93.38 9.45 10.46
CA LEU A 33 -94.35 8.84 11.38
C LEU A 33 -95.55 9.75 11.67
N GLU A 34 -95.41 11.06 11.51
CA GLU A 34 -96.48 12.05 11.70
C GLU A 34 -97.46 12.15 10.52
N VAL A 35 -97.25 11.41 9.43
CA VAL A 35 -98.09 11.46 8.21
C VAL A 35 -99.39 10.65 8.39
N PRO A 36 -100.57 11.29 8.55
CA PRO A 36 -101.76 10.59 9.08
C PRO A 36 -102.38 9.54 8.14
N TRP A 37 -102.21 9.69 6.82
CA TRP A 37 -102.82 8.80 5.82
C TRP A 37 -101.97 7.54 5.52
N LEU A 38 -100.77 7.42 6.11
CA LEU A 38 -99.94 6.23 5.96
C LEU A 38 -100.37 5.07 6.86
N GLY A 39 -101.22 5.29 7.85
CA GLY A 39 -101.71 4.22 8.75
C GLY A 39 -100.60 3.61 9.62
N LEU A 40 -99.56 4.39 9.93
CA LEU A 40 -98.45 4.00 10.79
C LEU A 40 -98.80 4.27 12.25
N GLN A 41 -98.30 3.43 13.16
CA GLN A 41 -98.16 3.84 14.56
C GLN A 41 -97.08 4.91 14.67
N ALA A 42 -97.14 5.75 15.70
CA ALA A 42 -96.10 6.74 15.99
C ALA A 42 -94.84 6.08 16.58
N ARG A 43 -94.31 5.05 15.90
CA ARG A 43 -93.23 4.19 16.36
C ARG A 43 -92.44 3.63 15.18
N GLY A 44 -91.12 3.73 15.23
CA GLY A 44 -90.24 3.22 14.18
C GLY A 44 -88.74 3.31 14.49
N ALA A 45 -87.93 2.78 13.59
CA ALA A 45 -86.48 2.76 13.70
C ALA A 45 -85.81 2.80 12.31
N ILE A 46 -84.63 3.41 12.24
CA ILE A 46 -83.72 3.29 11.09
C ILE A 46 -82.48 2.55 11.57
N PHE A 47 -82.13 1.53 10.81
CA PHE A 47 -80.91 0.75 10.99
C PHE A 47 -80.00 0.95 9.78
N LEU A 48 -78.70 1.13 9.99
CA LEU A 48 -77.72 1.04 8.90
C LEU A 48 -77.04 -0.32 8.94
N LYS A 49 -76.75 -0.85 7.75
CA LYS A 49 -76.02 -2.10 7.59
C LYS A 49 -74.58 -1.87 8.04
N GLN A 50 -74.14 -2.70 8.97
CA GLN A 50 -72.79 -2.74 9.49
C GLN A 50 -72.32 -4.19 9.34
N GLY A 51 -71.79 -4.51 8.15
CA GLY A 51 -71.35 -5.87 7.80
C GLY A 51 -72.55 -6.82 7.74
N GLU A 52 -72.45 -7.99 8.35
CA GLU A 52 -73.56 -8.94 8.50
C GLU A 52 -74.50 -8.60 9.67
N SER A 53 -74.54 -7.33 10.10
CA SER A 53 -75.42 -6.85 11.18
C SER A 53 -76.12 -5.54 10.82
N LEU A 54 -77.19 -5.22 11.54
CA LEU A 54 -77.91 -3.96 11.48
C LEU A 54 -77.74 -3.21 12.79
N ARG A 55 -77.28 -1.96 12.70
CA ARG A 55 -77.09 -1.06 13.84
C ARG A 55 -78.19 0.00 13.89
N LEU A 56 -78.77 0.21 15.06
CA LEU A 56 -79.76 1.28 15.29
C LEU A 56 -79.08 2.65 15.19
N VAL A 57 -79.56 3.51 14.28
CA VAL A 57 -79.03 4.88 14.12
C VAL A 57 -80.06 5.97 14.41
N ALA A 58 -81.34 5.67 14.29
CA ALA A 58 -82.44 6.55 14.66
C ALA A 58 -83.62 5.74 15.19
N GLU A 59 -84.34 6.28 16.18
CA GLU A 59 -85.46 5.61 16.84
C GLU A 59 -86.56 6.61 17.18
N TYR A 60 -87.82 6.19 17.15
CA TYR A 60 -88.91 7.01 17.65
C TYR A 60 -89.89 6.15 18.46
N ARG A 61 -90.02 6.46 19.75
CA ARG A 61 -90.91 5.79 20.72
C ARG A 61 -90.74 4.26 20.75
N LEU A 62 -89.50 3.77 20.62
CA LEU A 62 -89.19 2.37 20.89
C LEU A 62 -89.18 2.10 22.40
N ASP A 63 -89.68 0.94 22.82
CA ASP A 63 -89.60 0.52 24.23
C ASP A 63 -88.15 0.23 24.63
N GLU A 64 -87.77 0.54 25.86
CA GLU A 64 -86.39 0.42 26.34
C GLU A 64 -85.76 -0.98 26.18
N PRO A 65 -86.50 -2.10 26.41
CA PRO A 65 -85.98 -3.44 26.14
C PRO A 65 -85.62 -3.68 24.67
N LEU A 66 -86.29 -3.00 23.74
CA LEU A 66 -86.04 -3.09 22.30
C LEU A 66 -84.88 -2.19 21.85
N LYS A 67 -84.64 -1.07 22.53
CA LYS A 67 -83.45 -0.25 22.25
C LYS A 67 -82.17 -1.05 22.50
N THR A 68 -82.12 -1.80 23.59
CA THR A 68 -80.96 -2.63 23.93
C THR A 68 -80.83 -3.86 23.02
N SER A 69 -81.93 -4.59 22.81
CA SER A 69 -81.89 -5.83 22.00
C SER A 69 -81.78 -5.57 20.48
N CYS A 70 -82.21 -4.40 20.00
CA CYS A 70 -82.07 -4.00 18.61
C CYS A 70 -80.90 -3.02 18.37
N ALA A 71 -80.07 -2.71 19.38
CA ALA A 71 -78.95 -1.78 19.21
C ALA A 71 -77.99 -2.22 18.09
N LEU A 72 -77.68 -3.53 18.05
CA LEU A 72 -76.91 -4.19 17.01
C LEU A 72 -77.32 -5.67 16.94
N PHE A 73 -77.74 -6.15 15.78
CA PHE A 73 -78.16 -7.56 15.62
C PHE A 73 -77.81 -8.10 14.23
N PRO A 74 -77.55 -9.42 14.10
CA PRO A 74 -77.16 -10.04 12.83
C PRO A 74 -78.30 -10.07 11.80
N LEU A 75 -77.92 -10.08 10.52
CA LEU A 75 -78.82 -10.31 9.40
C LEU A 75 -79.49 -11.69 9.49
N GLY A 76 -80.70 -11.80 8.96
CA GLY A 76 -81.50 -13.02 8.95
C GLY A 76 -82.21 -13.42 10.26
N ARG A 77 -81.79 -12.90 11.43
CA ARG A 77 -82.32 -13.33 12.75
C ARG A 77 -83.65 -12.72 13.19
N CYS A 78 -84.07 -11.60 12.63
CA CYS A 78 -85.37 -11.01 12.92
C CYS A 78 -85.99 -10.46 11.63
N LEU A 79 -87.22 -9.95 11.71
CA LEU A 79 -87.88 -9.38 10.54
C LEU A 79 -87.03 -8.28 9.85
N CYS A 80 -86.40 -7.39 10.63
CA CYS A 80 -85.47 -6.39 10.10
C CYS A 80 -84.22 -7.03 9.48
N GLY A 81 -83.65 -8.03 10.15
CA GLY A 81 -82.47 -8.77 9.67
C GLY A 81 -82.74 -9.51 8.36
N ARG A 82 -83.94 -10.06 8.18
CA ARG A 82 -84.37 -10.72 6.94
C ARG A 82 -84.46 -9.73 5.79
N VAL A 83 -85.03 -8.55 6.00
CA VAL A 83 -85.08 -7.51 4.97
C VAL A 83 -83.69 -6.97 4.64
N GLY A 84 -82.83 -6.81 5.65
CA GLY A 84 -81.42 -6.44 5.44
C GLY A 84 -80.63 -7.47 4.63
N LEU A 85 -80.99 -8.75 4.73
CA LEU A 85 -80.37 -9.87 3.99
C LEU A 85 -80.94 -10.04 2.58
N THR A 86 -82.26 -10.06 2.47
CA THR A 86 -82.98 -10.35 1.21
C THR A 86 -83.08 -9.13 0.29
N GLY A 87 -83.01 -7.92 0.85
CA GLY A 87 -83.21 -6.69 0.09
C GLY A 87 -84.64 -6.50 -0.43
N GLU A 88 -85.60 -7.29 0.04
CA GLU A 88 -87.01 -7.23 -0.35
C GLU A 88 -87.87 -6.60 0.78
N PRO A 89 -88.78 -5.66 0.47
CA PRO A 89 -89.61 -5.03 1.49
C PRO A 89 -90.60 -6.04 2.09
N LEU A 90 -90.70 -6.06 3.41
CA LEU A 90 -91.60 -6.92 4.16
C LEU A 90 -92.78 -6.11 4.70
N TRP A 91 -93.99 -6.61 4.43
CA TRP A 91 -95.25 -6.03 4.90
C TRP A 91 -96.04 -7.10 5.64
N THR A 92 -96.10 -7.02 6.97
CA THR A 92 -96.83 -8.01 7.77
C THR A 92 -97.86 -7.34 8.68
N PRO A 93 -99.16 -7.70 8.59
CA PRO A 93 -100.20 -7.11 9.44
C PRO A 93 -100.17 -7.63 10.88
N GLU A 94 -99.48 -8.75 11.12
CA GLU A 94 -99.23 -9.37 12.42
C GLU A 94 -97.82 -9.98 12.44
N VAL A 95 -97.21 -10.11 13.62
CA VAL A 95 -95.90 -10.77 13.77
C VAL A 95 -96.00 -12.27 13.50
N ASP A 96 -95.04 -12.83 12.75
CA ASP A 96 -94.92 -14.28 12.49
C ASP A 96 -93.89 -14.93 13.42
N GLU A 97 -93.66 -16.24 13.27
CA GLU A 97 -92.69 -17.01 14.07
C GLU A 97 -91.24 -16.49 14.00
N ALA A 98 -90.92 -15.61 13.04
CA ALA A 98 -89.60 -15.02 12.89
C ALA A 98 -89.44 -13.63 13.52
N HIS A 99 -90.43 -13.19 14.28
CA HIS A 99 -90.31 -12.07 15.20
C HIS A 99 -89.60 -12.53 16.50
N GLU A 100 -88.31 -12.85 16.42
CA GLU A 100 -87.51 -13.44 17.52
C GLU A 100 -87.33 -12.50 18.73
N ILE A 101 -87.44 -11.18 18.54
CA ILE A 101 -87.21 -10.18 19.59
C ILE A 101 -88.55 -9.79 20.22
N THR A 102 -88.89 -10.36 21.39
CA THR A 102 -90.13 -10.11 22.13
C THR A 102 -89.86 -9.82 23.62
N TYR A 103 -90.84 -9.22 24.32
CA TYR A 103 -90.77 -9.04 25.79
C TYR A 103 -92.17 -9.27 26.43
N PRO A 104 -92.24 -9.61 27.73
CA PRO A 104 -93.52 -9.86 28.41
C PRO A 104 -94.45 -8.64 28.37
N GLY A 105 -95.67 -8.82 27.85
CA GLY A 105 -96.67 -7.74 27.73
C GLY A 105 -96.59 -6.92 26.42
N MET A 106 -95.79 -7.34 25.44
CA MET A 106 -95.76 -6.73 24.11
C MET A 106 -97.14 -6.83 23.43
N PRO A 107 -97.76 -5.70 23.03
CA PRO A 107 -99.06 -5.73 22.36
C PRO A 107 -98.94 -6.33 20.94
N PRO A 108 -100.00 -6.97 20.41
CA PRO A 108 -100.05 -7.34 19.01
C PRO A 108 -99.78 -6.13 18.12
N HIS A 109 -99.04 -6.31 17.03
CA HIS A 109 -98.74 -5.26 16.04
C HIS A 109 -98.30 -5.88 14.70
N GLY A 110 -98.31 -5.07 13.64
CA GLY A 110 -97.71 -5.40 12.35
C GLY A 110 -96.45 -4.58 12.08
N HIS A 111 -95.73 -4.91 11.00
CA HIS A 111 -94.52 -4.20 10.55
C HIS A 111 -94.55 -3.86 9.05
N ALA A 112 -94.02 -2.68 8.74
CA ALA A 112 -93.60 -2.26 7.42
C ALA A 112 -92.07 -2.06 7.45
N ILE A 113 -91.35 -2.98 6.85
CA ILE A 113 -89.88 -3.02 6.90
C ILE A 113 -89.34 -2.86 5.48
N LEU A 114 -88.57 -1.80 5.26
CA LEU A 114 -88.09 -1.44 3.93
C LEU A 114 -86.56 -1.41 3.89
N PRO A 115 -85.93 -1.97 2.85
CA PRO A 115 -84.49 -1.88 2.66
C PRO A 115 -84.12 -0.47 2.17
N LEU A 116 -83.11 0.13 2.78
CA LEU A 116 -82.44 1.32 2.25
C LEU A 116 -81.47 0.86 1.17
N LYS A 117 -81.91 0.72 -0.08
CA LYS A 117 -81.08 0.19 -1.16
C LYS A 117 -80.93 1.12 -2.35
N LEU A 118 -79.77 1.07 -3.00
CA LEU A 118 -79.50 1.68 -4.31
C LEU A 118 -78.99 0.57 -5.25
N GLY A 119 -79.77 0.23 -6.27
CA GLY A 119 -79.55 -1.00 -7.04
C GLY A 119 -79.71 -2.25 -6.16
N GLU A 120 -78.75 -3.17 -6.25
CA GLU A 120 -78.71 -4.41 -5.44
C GLU A 120 -78.09 -4.21 -4.05
N ARG A 121 -77.49 -3.04 -3.76
CA ARG A 121 -76.78 -2.79 -2.49
C ARG A 121 -77.74 -2.30 -1.40
N VAL A 122 -77.88 -3.08 -0.32
CA VAL A 122 -78.62 -2.69 0.89
C VAL A 122 -77.68 -1.95 1.86
N LEU A 123 -77.98 -0.68 2.13
CA LEU A 123 -77.24 0.20 3.05
C LEU A 123 -77.82 0.20 4.47
N GLY A 124 -79.02 -0.35 4.65
CA GLY A 124 -79.74 -0.34 5.93
C GLY A 124 -81.20 -0.76 5.78
N VAL A 125 -81.98 -0.58 6.84
CA VAL A 125 -83.39 -0.93 6.90
C VAL A 125 -84.17 0.15 7.66
N LEU A 126 -85.33 0.54 7.12
CA LEU A 126 -86.34 1.35 7.78
C LEU A 126 -87.43 0.44 8.33
N ASN A 127 -87.63 0.42 9.65
CA ASN A 127 -88.64 -0.37 10.34
C ASN A 127 -89.76 0.53 10.89
N LEU A 128 -91.02 0.24 10.56
CA LEU A 128 -92.19 1.02 10.96
C LEU A 128 -93.29 0.11 11.49
N TYR A 129 -93.94 0.51 12.58
CA TYR A 129 -94.98 -0.29 13.25
C TYR A 129 -96.39 0.02 12.72
N LEU A 130 -97.25 -1.00 12.66
CA LEU A 130 -98.64 -0.93 12.19
C LEU A 130 -99.61 -1.45 13.25
N GLU A 131 -100.86 -0.97 13.22
CA GLU A 131 -101.96 -1.56 14.00
C GLU A 131 -102.21 -3.04 13.59
N PRO A 132 -102.61 -3.91 14.54
CA PRO A 132 -102.95 -5.31 14.23
C PRO A 132 -103.97 -5.43 13.11
N GLY A 133 -103.67 -6.26 12.11
CA GLY A 133 -104.57 -6.49 10.98
C GLY A 133 -104.60 -5.36 9.92
N ALA A 134 -103.83 -4.28 10.10
CA ALA A 134 -103.81 -3.15 9.17
C ALA A 134 -103.28 -3.54 7.78
N ARG A 135 -103.97 -3.09 6.72
CA ARG A 135 -103.53 -3.27 5.33
C ARG A 135 -103.19 -1.92 4.69
N LEU A 136 -101.91 -1.72 4.38
CA LEU A 136 -101.44 -0.51 3.71
C LEU A 136 -101.95 -0.43 2.26
N SER A 137 -102.42 0.75 1.87
CA SER A 137 -102.81 1.03 0.48
C SER A 137 -101.61 0.98 -0.48
N ARG A 138 -101.84 0.73 -1.78
CA ARG A 138 -100.79 0.79 -2.80
C ARG A 138 -100.05 2.14 -2.79
N THR A 139 -100.78 3.23 -2.56
CA THR A 139 -100.23 4.60 -2.45
C THR A 139 -99.32 4.77 -1.25
N ALA A 140 -99.66 4.17 -0.10
CA ALA A 140 -98.83 4.21 1.11
C ALA A 140 -97.53 3.42 0.93
N LYS A 141 -97.59 2.19 0.38
CA LYS A 141 -96.40 1.38 0.09
C LYS A 141 -95.41 2.11 -0.82
N ALA A 142 -95.91 2.67 -1.93
CA ALA A 142 -95.08 3.43 -2.88
C ALA A 142 -94.51 4.75 -2.31
N MET A 143 -95.07 5.28 -1.22
CA MET A 143 -94.50 6.43 -0.51
C MET A 143 -93.37 6.02 0.41
N LEU A 144 -93.55 4.92 1.15
CA LEU A 144 -92.54 4.39 2.06
C LEU A 144 -91.30 3.90 1.31
N GLU A 145 -91.46 3.22 0.16
CA GLU A 145 -90.35 2.80 -0.69
C GLU A 145 -89.53 3.99 -1.21
N MET A 146 -90.21 5.08 -1.59
CA MET A 146 -89.54 6.33 -1.96
C MET A 146 -88.77 6.94 -0.78
N ALA A 147 -89.37 6.95 0.42
CA ALA A 147 -88.72 7.45 1.63
C ALA A 147 -87.44 6.64 1.96
N ALA A 148 -87.49 5.32 1.82
CA ALA A 148 -86.32 4.44 1.95
C ALA A 148 -85.24 4.76 0.90
N GLY A 149 -85.63 5.03 -0.36
CA GLY A 149 -84.70 5.46 -1.40
C GLY A 149 -84.01 6.80 -1.10
N LEU A 150 -84.75 7.78 -0.57
CA LEU A 150 -84.17 9.08 -0.16
C LEU A 150 -83.14 8.93 0.97
N LEU A 151 -83.44 8.07 1.96
CA LEU A 151 -82.52 7.75 3.04
C LEU A 151 -81.24 7.08 2.52
N ALA A 152 -81.35 6.15 1.58
CA ALA A 152 -80.20 5.51 0.94
C ALA A 152 -79.28 6.52 0.24
N LEU A 153 -79.85 7.46 -0.51
CA LEU A 153 -79.10 8.55 -1.17
C LEU A 153 -78.39 9.47 -0.18
N ALA A 154 -79.01 9.80 0.95
CA ALA A 154 -78.41 10.66 1.96
C ALA A 154 -77.18 10.03 2.64
N VAL A 155 -77.22 8.71 2.88
CA VAL A 155 -76.09 7.96 3.48
C VAL A 155 -74.89 7.93 2.54
N LEU A 156 -75.10 7.69 1.24
CA LEU A 156 -74.01 7.68 0.25
C LEU A 156 -73.38 9.06 0.07
N ARG A 157 -74.22 10.09 0.00
CA ARG A 157 -73.76 11.47 -0.14
C ARG A 157 -72.82 11.89 1.00
N GLU A 158 -73.12 11.52 2.24
CA GLU A 158 -72.27 11.84 3.39
C GLU A 158 -70.86 11.24 3.26
N ARG A 159 -70.76 10.00 2.78
CA ARG A 159 -69.48 9.31 2.59
C ARG A 159 -68.62 9.98 1.51
N ALA A 160 -69.22 10.34 0.37
CA ALA A 160 -68.53 11.06 -0.70
C ALA A 160 -68.07 12.47 -0.28
N GLU A 161 -68.90 13.21 0.46
CA GLU A 161 -68.56 14.54 0.94
C GLU A 161 -67.40 14.52 1.97
N ARG A 162 -67.31 13.47 2.81
CA ARG A 162 -66.20 13.26 3.74
C ARG A 162 -64.86 13.15 3.02
N ALA A 163 -64.76 12.25 2.04
CA ALA A 163 -63.52 12.00 1.32
C ALA A 163 -63.08 13.22 0.47
N ALA A 164 -64.02 13.97 -0.09
CA ALA A 164 -63.73 15.18 -0.84
C ALA A 164 -63.15 16.31 0.05
N ARG A 165 -63.66 16.47 1.30
CA ARG A 165 -63.11 17.44 2.26
C ARG A 165 -61.66 17.15 2.64
N VAL A 166 -61.35 15.87 2.88
CA VAL A 166 -59.97 15.42 3.15
C VAL A 166 -59.06 15.79 1.99
N LEU A 167 -59.43 15.48 0.76
CA LEU A 167 -58.62 15.74 -0.42
C LEU A 167 -58.30 17.24 -0.58
N HIS A 168 -59.31 18.11 -0.39
CA HIS A 168 -59.12 19.55 -0.49
C HIS A 168 -58.17 20.09 0.59
N ARG A 169 -58.39 19.75 1.86
CA ARG A 169 -57.56 20.22 2.98
C ARG A 169 -56.12 19.68 2.89
N ALA A 170 -55.94 18.45 2.43
CA ALA A 170 -54.61 17.85 2.25
C ALA A 170 -53.76 18.57 1.20
N SER A 171 -54.38 19.13 0.16
CA SER A 171 -53.65 19.92 -0.87
C SER A 171 -53.03 21.20 -0.30
N GLN A 172 -53.68 21.83 0.69
CA GLN A 172 -53.15 23.01 1.36
C GLN A 172 -51.98 22.62 2.28
N VAL A 173 -52.13 21.53 3.04
CA VAL A 173 -51.07 20.99 3.89
C VAL A 173 -49.81 20.68 3.07
N ALA A 174 -49.96 20.15 1.85
CA ALA A 174 -48.85 19.87 0.95
C ALA A 174 -48.09 21.12 0.50
N LEU A 175 -48.74 22.30 0.45
CA LEU A 175 -48.09 23.55 0.05
C LEU A 175 -47.36 24.22 1.22
N GLU A 176 -47.86 24.05 2.44
CA GLU A 176 -47.37 24.76 3.63
C GLU A 176 -46.28 24.01 4.41
N ALA A 177 -46.30 22.67 4.38
CA ALA A 177 -45.35 21.87 5.14
C ALA A 177 -43.90 22.11 4.69
N GLN A 178 -42.98 22.18 5.65
CA GLN A 178 -41.57 22.46 5.38
C GLN A 178 -40.78 21.19 5.04
N ASP A 179 -41.21 20.05 5.59
CA ASP A 179 -40.55 18.77 5.41
C ASP A 179 -41.54 17.59 5.29
N GLU A 180 -40.99 16.41 4.99
CA GLU A 180 -41.73 15.15 4.81
C GLU A 180 -42.47 14.72 6.08
N ALA A 181 -41.91 14.94 7.26
CA ALA A 181 -42.47 14.47 8.53
C ALA A 181 -43.67 15.32 8.95
N GLU A 182 -43.53 16.65 8.91
CA GLU A 182 -44.61 17.60 9.18
C GLU A 182 -45.81 17.35 8.24
N TYR A 183 -45.52 17.09 6.97
CA TYR A 183 -46.55 16.80 5.97
C TYR A 183 -47.36 15.55 6.32
N PHE A 184 -46.70 14.42 6.60
CA PHE A 184 -47.40 13.17 6.90
C PHE A 184 -48.13 13.20 8.24
N GLN A 185 -47.56 13.87 9.25
CA GLN A 185 -48.22 14.06 10.54
C GLN A 185 -49.56 14.80 10.36
N ARG A 186 -49.55 15.94 9.65
CA ARG A 186 -50.75 16.75 9.39
C ARG A 186 -51.76 16.01 8.50
N LEU A 187 -51.29 15.24 7.51
CA LEU A 187 -52.13 14.43 6.64
C LEU A 187 -52.88 13.31 7.41
N CYS A 188 -52.18 12.58 8.27
CA CYS A 188 -52.78 11.53 9.10
C CYS A 188 -53.79 12.12 10.10
N ALA A 189 -53.45 13.24 10.75
CA ALA A 189 -54.36 13.94 11.66
C ALA A 189 -55.67 14.36 10.98
N LEU A 190 -55.57 14.91 9.76
CA LEU A 190 -56.72 15.31 8.95
C LEU A 190 -57.68 14.15 8.65
N LEU A 191 -57.13 12.97 8.30
CA LEU A 191 -57.95 11.78 8.06
C LEU A 191 -58.75 11.39 9.32
N VAL A 192 -58.12 11.43 10.48
CA VAL A 192 -58.79 11.09 11.74
C VAL A 192 -59.84 12.12 12.15
N GLU A 193 -59.56 13.41 11.97
CA GLU A 193 -60.53 14.49 12.20
C GLU A 193 -61.83 14.31 11.38
N GLU A 194 -61.72 13.77 10.16
CA GLU A 194 -62.85 13.56 9.26
C GLU A 194 -63.58 12.22 9.52
N GLY A 195 -63.15 11.45 10.53
CA GLY A 195 -63.91 10.32 11.09
C GLY A 195 -63.33 8.93 10.88
N TYR A 196 -62.07 8.79 10.45
CA TYR A 196 -61.36 7.51 10.46
C TYR A 196 -60.80 7.18 11.85
N ALA A 197 -60.77 5.90 12.23
CA ALA A 197 -60.31 5.47 13.56
C ALA A 197 -58.77 5.48 13.71
N LEU A 198 -58.07 5.23 12.60
CA LEU A 198 -56.61 5.31 12.53
C LEU A 198 -56.22 5.61 11.08
N ALA A 199 -55.27 6.51 10.91
CA ALA A 199 -54.59 6.74 9.64
C ALA A 199 -53.08 6.73 9.87
N TRP A 200 -52.33 6.04 9.01
CA TRP A 200 -50.87 5.99 9.13
C TRP A 200 -50.18 5.76 7.79
N VAL A 201 -48.99 6.32 7.66
CA VAL A 201 -48.13 6.18 6.47
C VAL A 201 -47.01 5.20 6.80
N GLY A 202 -46.83 4.20 5.94
CA GLY A 202 -45.76 3.22 6.04
C GLY A 202 -44.78 3.35 4.88
N GLU A 203 -43.48 3.35 5.17
CA GLU A 203 -42.41 3.25 4.18
C GLU A 203 -42.05 1.79 3.89
N ALA A 204 -41.96 1.44 2.61
CA ALA A 204 -41.49 0.13 2.18
C ALA A 204 -39.95 0.06 2.26
N LEU A 205 -39.43 -0.75 3.17
CA LEU A 205 -38.00 -0.97 3.32
C LEU A 205 -37.50 -2.08 2.37
N PRO A 206 -36.22 -2.05 1.95
CA PRO A 206 -35.67 -3.07 1.06
C PRO A 206 -35.68 -4.50 1.62
N ASP A 207 -35.75 -4.66 2.93
CA ASP A 207 -35.76 -5.95 3.64
C ASP A 207 -37.16 -6.61 3.73
N GLY A 208 -38.13 -6.05 2.99
CA GLY A 208 -39.51 -6.53 2.98
C GLY A 208 -40.37 -5.97 4.10
N ARG A 209 -39.84 -5.24 5.09
CA ARG A 209 -40.66 -4.64 6.16
C ARG A 209 -41.30 -3.33 5.69
N VAL A 210 -42.44 -3.00 6.30
CA VAL A 210 -43.07 -1.69 6.18
C VAL A 210 -42.90 -0.96 7.51
N ARG A 211 -42.15 0.14 7.49
CA ARG A 211 -41.87 0.96 8.68
C ARG A 211 -42.92 2.06 8.81
N PRO A 212 -43.68 2.14 9.92
CA PRO A 212 -44.53 3.29 10.18
C PRO A 212 -43.68 4.56 10.27
N LEU A 213 -44.02 5.59 9.49
CA LEU A 213 -43.39 6.91 9.55
C LEU A 213 -44.18 7.81 10.49
N GLU A 214 -45.47 7.97 10.22
CA GLU A 214 -46.37 8.85 10.95
C GLU A 214 -47.76 8.23 11.03
N GLY A 215 -48.50 8.55 12.09
CA GLY A 215 -49.86 8.10 12.27
C GLY A 215 -50.66 8.98 13.23
N ALA A 216 -51.98 8.91 13.12
CA ALA A 216 -52.92 9.61 13.99
C ALA A 216 -54.10 8.72 14.36
N GLY A 217 -54.80 9.05 15.46
CA GLY A 217 -55.93 8.28 15.97
C GLY A 217 -55.47 7.19 16.93
N ALA A 218 -55.89 5.95 16.72
CA ALA A 218 -55.51 4.81 17.55
C ALA A 218 -54.07 4.32 17.27
N VAL A 219 -53.08 5.21 17.38
CA VAL A 219 -51.66 4.96 17.04
C VAL A 219 -51.00 3.89 17.89
N GLY A 220 -51.52 3.60 19.09
CA GLY A 220 -51.07 2.45 19.91
C GLY A 220 -51.24 1.09 19.21
N TYR A 221 -52.05 1.02 18.14
CA TYR A 221 -52.09 -0.15 17.26
C TYR A 221 -50.73 -0.42 16.59
N LEU A 222 -49.97 0.63 16.26
CA LEU A 222 -48.71 0.60 15.52
C LEU A 222 -47.50 0.20 16.37
N GLU A 223 -47.61 0.26 17.70
CA GLU A 223 -46.55 -0.16 18.60
C GLU A 223 -46.28 -1.67 18.42
N GLU A 224 -45.05 -2.06 18.09
CA GLU A 224 -44.69 -3.48 17.86
C GLU A 224 -45.49 -4.18 16.74
N VAL A 225 -46.16 -3.43 15.86
CA VAL A 225 -46.85 -4.04 14.71
C VAL A 225 -45.80 -4.48 13.69
N VAL A 226 -45.89 -5.73 13.24
CA VAL A 226 -45.08 -6.23 12.13
C VAL A 226 -45.93 -6.21 10.88
N VAL A 227 -45.57 -5.34 9.93
CA VAL A 227 -46.17 -5.27 8.60
C VAL A 227 -45.05 -5.47 7.59
N ARG A 228 -45.31 -6.30 6.58
CA ARG A 228 -44.36 -6.60 5.51
C ARG A 228 -45.00 -6.38 4.14
N HIS A 229 -44.18 -6.34 3.11
CA HIS A 229 -44.60 -6.26 1.71
C HIS A 229 -44.03 -7.39 0.85
N ASP A 230 -43.38 -8.39 1.44
CA ASP A 230 -43.00 -9.64 0.76
C ASP A 230 -44.10 -10.71 0.86
N GLU A 231 -43.83 -11.95 0.44
CA GLU A 231 -44.84 -13.01 0.38
C GLU A 231 -45.13 -13.71 1.72
N THR A 232 -44.55 -13.24 2.84
CA THR A 232 -44.80 -13.84 4.16
C THR A 232 -46.25 -13.63 4.60
N PRO A 233 -46.75 -14.35 5.63
CA PRO A 233 -48.08 -14.11 6.18
C PRO A 233 -48.32 -12.65 6.57
N GLU A 234 -47.32 -11.98 7.15
CA GLU A 234 -47.32 -10.55 7.50
C GLU A 234 -47.21 -9.62 6.27
N GLY A 235 -47.02 -10.18 5.08
CA GLY A 235 -47.06 -9.47 3.82
C GLY A 235 -48.37 -9.61 3.06
N GLN A 236 -49.27 -10.52 3.47
CA GLN A 236 -50.55 -10.75 2.78
C GLN A 236 -51.67 -9.77 3.16
N GLY A 237 -51.41 -8.89 4.14
CA GLY A 237 -52.35 -7.84 4.54
C GLY A 237 -52.52 -6.75 3.47
N PRO A 238 -53.54 -5.87 3.63
CA PRO A 238 -53.84 -4.78 2.70
C PRO A 238 -52.62 -3.91 2.37
N THR A 239 -51.84 -3.52 3.38
CA THR A 239 -50.63 -2.68 3.21
C THR A 239 -49.59 -3.34 2.31
N GLY A 240 -49.21 -4.58 2.60
CA GLY A 240 -48.19 -5.30 1.83
C GLY A 240 -48.63 -5.55 0.39
N ARG A 241 -49.89 -5.94 0.20
CA ARG A 241 -50.47 -6.15 -1.13
C ARG A 241 -50.60 -4.85 -1.94
N ALA A 242 -50.96 -3.73 -1.31
CA ALA A 242 -51.02 -2.44 -1.98
C ALA A 242 -49.64 -2.02 -2.50
N ILE A 243 -48.58 -2.26 -1.71
CA ILE A 243 -47.20 -1.98 -2.11
C ILE A 243 -46.74 -2.89 -3.25
N ARG A 244 -47.06 -4.20 -3.22
CA ARG A 244 -46.66 -5.14 -4.28
C ARG A 244 -47.40 -4.95 -5.59
N LEU A 245 -48.72 -4.76 -5.51
CA LEU A 245 -49.61 -4.74 -6.68
C LEU A 245 -49.70 -3.34 -7.29
N GLY A 246 -49.41 -2.29 -6.51
CA GLY A 246 -49.55 -0.91 -6.98
C GLY A 246 -50.99 -0.45 -7.11
N GLU A 247 -51.93 -1.16 -6.48
CA GLU A 247 -53.37 -0.88 -6.51
C GLU A 247 -53.96 -0.82 -5.09
N PRO A 248 -54.99 0.03 -4.84
CA PRO A 248 -55.68 0.08 -3.55
C PRO A 248 -56.16 -1.30 -3.09
N GLN A 249 -55.93 -1.62 -1.81
CA GLN A 249 -56.43 -2.86 -1.20
C GLN A 249 -57.42 -2.53 -0.09
N VAL A 250 -58.63 -3.07 -0.18
CA VAL A 250 -59.70 -2.83 0.79
C VAL A 250 -60.03 -4.14 1.50
N LEU A 251 -59.81 -4.14 2.81
CA LEU A 251 -60.31 -5.16 3.74
C LEU A 251 -61.70 -4.76 4.19
N ARG A 252 -62.73 -5.47 3.70
CA ARG A 252 -64.13 -5.17 4.02
C ARG A 252 -64.50 -5.59 5.44
N ASP A 253 -64.01 -6.74 5.91
CA ASP A 253 -64.27 -7.21 7.26
C ASP A 253 -63.02 -7.95 7.82
N VAL A 254 -62.52 -7.46 8.95
CA VAL A 254 -61.38 -8.04 9.70
C VAL A 254 -61.66 -9.48 10.15
N GLY A 255 -62.91 -9.81 10.45
CA GLY A 255 -63.35 -11.13 10.91
C GLY A 255 -63.38 -12.19 9.81
N GLU A 256 -63.59 -11.79 8.55
CA GLU A 256 -63.85 -12.72 7.44
C GLU A 256 -62.63 -12.95 6.52
N ASP A 257 -61.70 -12.00 6.44
CA ASP A 257 -60.59 -12.12 5.47
C ASP A 257 -59.51 -13.11 5.93
N PRO A 258 -59.28 -14.22 5.21
CA PRO A 258 -58.31 -15.25 5.60
C PRO A 258 -56.86 -14.76 5.60
N ASN A 259 -56.54 -13.74 4.79
CA ASN A 259 -55.19 -13.19 4.64
C ASN A 259 -54.84 -12.16 5.73
N TYR A 260 -55.80 -11.77 6.57
CA TYR A 260 -55.60 -10.82 7.67
C TYR A 260 -55.26 -11.48 9.01
N GLY A 261 -55.03 -12.80 9.02
CA GLY A 261 -54.78 -13.62 10.21
C GLY A 261 -53.77 -13.03 11.22
N PRO A 262 -52.57 -12.56 10.80
CA PRO A 262 -51.55 -12.06 11.73
C PRO A 262 -52.00 -10.84 12.56
N TRP A 263 -52.95 -10.04 12.06
CA TRP A 263 -53.38 -8.80 12.72
C TRP A 263 -54.80 -8.86 13.27
N ARG A 264 -55.58 -9.92 12.99
CA ARG A 264 -57.01 -10.00 13.32
C ARG A 264 -57.32 -9.72 14.79
N LEU A 265 -56.66 -10.43 15.70
CA LEU A 265 -56.85 -10.26 17.15
C LEU A 265 -56.46 -8.85 17.62
N ARG A 266 -55.43 -8.27 17.01
CA ARG A 266 -54.97 -6.92 17.32
C ARG A 266 -55.98 -5.89 16.84
N ALA A 267 -56.40 -5.96 15.59
CA ALA A 267 -57.38 -5.03 15.01
C ALA A 267 -58.72 -5.05 15.76
N GLN A 268 -59.19 -6.23 16.18
CA GLN A 268 -60.40 -6.36 17.02
C GLN A 268 -60.25 -5.68 18.38
N ARG A 269 -59.08 -5.78 19.03
CA ARG A 269 -58.81 -5.12 20.32
C ARG A 269 -58.87 -3.60 20.24
N PHE A 270 -58.47 -3.03 19.10
CA PHE A 270 -58.52 -1.59 18.83
C PHE A 270 -59.85 -1.14 18.18
N GLY A 271 -60.82 -2.06 18.03
CA GLY A 271 -62.16 -1.74 17.52
C GLY A 271 -62.22 -1.48 16.01
N PHE A 272 -61.23 -1.96 15.24
CA PHE A 272 -61.25 -1.83 13.79
C PHE A 272 -62.00 -2.99 13.16
N ALA A 273 -62.92 -2.68 12.25
CA ALA A 273 -63.69 -3.68 11.52
C ALA A 273 -63.38 -3.70 10.03
N SER A 274 -62.82 -2.63 9.46
CA SER A 274 -62.31 -2.60 8.08
C SER A 274 -61.06 -1.73 7.96
N SER A 275 -60.32 -1.91 6.87
CA SER A 275 -59.15 -1.07 6.55
C SER A 275 -58.92 -0.95 5.06
N ALA A 276 -58.36 0.16 4.61
CA ALA A 276 -57.91 0.36 3.23
C ALA A 276 -56.45 0.82 3.20
N ALA A 277 -55.69 0.30 2.24
CA ALA A 277 -54.30 0.67 2.01
C ALA A 277 -54.11 1.17 0.57
N PHE A 278 -53.46 2.30 0.42
CA PHE A 278 -53.28 3.02 -0.83
C PHE A 278 -51.79 3.20 -1.13
N PRO A 279 -51.27 2.74 -2.28
CA PRO A 279 -49.86 2.86 -2.61
C PRO A 279 -49.43 4.32 -2.82
N LEU A 280 -48.30 4.70 -2.22
CA LEU A 280 -47.67 6.00 -2.38
C LEU A 280 -46.63 5.96 -3.49
N TRP A 281 -46.85 6.70 -4.57
CA TRP A 281 -45.98 6.71 -5.75
C TRP A 281 -45.04 7.92 -5.75
N ILE A 282 -43.73 7.70 -5.90
CA ILE A 282 -42.74 8.73 -6.23
C ILE A 282 -42.21 8.42 -7.63
N GLY A 283 -42.54 9.25 -8.61
CA GLY A 283 -42.28 8.94 -10.02
C GLY A 283 -42.87 7.59 -10.43
N LYS A 284 -42.01 6.62 -10.78
CA LYS A 284 -42.41 5.25 -11.17
C LYS A 284 -42.27 4.20 -10.06
N ARG A 285 -41.89 4.60 -8.85
CA ARG A 285 -41.60 3.69 -7.73
C ARG A 285 -42.65 3.85 -6.64
N ILE A 286 -43.06 2.74 -6.05
CA ILE A 286 -43.88 2.73 -4.84
C ILE A 286 -42.97 2.92 -3.64
N PHE A 287 -43.17 4.02 -2.93
CA PHE A 287 -42.46 4.37 -1.71
C PHE A 287 -42.96 3.58 -0.50
N GLY A 288 -44.25 3.28 -0.48
CA GLY A 288 -44.93 2.76 0.69
C GLY A 288 -46.43 2.79 0.52
N ALA A 289 -47.17 2.90 1.61
CA ALA A 289 -48.62 2.99 1.57
C ALA A 289 -49.19 3.94 2.64
N LEU A 290 -50.28 4.62 2.29
CA LEU A 290 -51.18 5.30 3.21
C LEU A 290 -52.26 4.30 3.64
N ASN A 291 -52.43 4.12 4.94
CA ASN A 291 -53.32 3.13 5.53
C ASN A 291 -54.40 3.84 6.35
N VAL A 292 -55.65 3.43 6.18
CA VAL A 292 -56.81 4.03 6.82
C VAL A 292 -57.69 2.93 7.40
N TYR A 293 -58.16 3.10 8.64
CA TYR A 293 -58.96 2.12 9.36
C TYR A 293 -60.29 2.72 9.79
N ALA A 294 -61.34 1.90 9.73
CA ALA A 294 -62.68 2.28 10.15
C ALA A 294 -63.26 1.27 11.17
N PRO A 295 -64.09 1.74 12.11
CA PRO A 295 -64.73 0.89 13.11
C PRO A 295 -65.93 0.11 12.54
N GLU A 296 -66.39 0.43 11.33
CA GLU A 296 -67.44 -0.29 10.63
C GLU A 296 -66.88 -1.29 9.58
N PRO A 297 -67.40 -2.52 9.49
CA PRO A 297 -67.21 -3.38 8.32
C PRO A 297 -67.89 -2.79 7.07
N ASP A 298 -67.30 -3.04 5.91
CA ASP A 298 -67.68 -2.47 4.59
C ASP A 298 -67.77 -0.92 4.60
N ALA A 299 -66.91 -0.26 5.37
CA ALA A 299 -66.89 1.20 5.49
C ALA A 299 -66.50 1.90 4.19
N PHE A 300 -65.53 1.34 3.46
CA PHE A 300 -64.93 1.94 2.26
C PHE A 300 -65.67 1.52 0.99
N ASP A 301 -66.45 2.43 0.41
CA ASP A 301 -67.08 2.21 -0.89
C ASP A 301 -66.17 2.64 -2.07
N PRO A 302 -66.47 2.23 -3.32
CA PRO A 302 -65.60 2.52 -4.45
C PRO A 302 -65.36 4.00 -4.74
N GLU A 303 -66.31 4.88 -4.43
CA GLU A 303 -66.16 6.33 -4.65
C GLU A 303 -65.20 6.94 -3.61
N GLU A 304 -65.33 6.55 -2.35
CA GLU A 304 -64.42 6.94 -1.27
C GLU A 304 -62.99 6.40 -1.49
N VAL A 305 -62.86 5.15 -1.96
CA VAL A 305 -61.58 4.54 -2.32
C VAL A 305 -60.89 5.32 -3.45
N ALA A 306 -61.63 5.77 -4.46
CA ALA A 306 -61.06 6.57 -5.54
C ALA A 306 -60.51 7.92 -5.03
N LEU A 307 -61.25 8.62 -4.16
CA LEU A 307 -60.81 9.90 -3.59
C LEU A 307 -59.61 9.76 -2.66
N LEU A 308 -59.55 8.69 -1.85
CA LEU A 308 -58.38 8.39 -1.00
C LEU A 308 -57.16 7.94 -1.82
N GLN A 309 -57.38 7.31 -2.98
CA GLN A 309 -56.29 7.00 -3.91
C GLN A 309 -55.71 8.27 -4.54
N ASP A 310 -56.55 9.24 -4.91
CA ASP A 310 -56.10 10.55 -5.41
C ASP A 310 -55.29 11.31 -4.34
N LEU A 311 -55.70 11.20 -3.07
CA LEU A 311 -54.96 11.72 -1.92
C LEU A 311 -53.56 11.09 -1.80
N ALA A 312 -53.47 9.76 -1.91
CA ALA A 312 -52.19 9.04 -1.87
C ALA A 312 -51.27 9.45 -3.03
N HIS A 313 -51.82 9.68 -4.24
CA HIS A 313 -51.06 10.17 -5.38
C HIS A 313 -50.52 11.59 -5.17
N MET A 314 -51.33 12.49 -4.58
CA MET A 314 -50.91 13.84 -4.22
C MET A 314 -49.78 13.83 -3.18
N ALA A 315 -49.90 12.99 -2.15
CA ALA A 315 -48.87 12.82 -1.13
C ALA A 315 -47.54 12.34 -1.71
N GLY A 316 -47.59 11.42 -2.69
CA GLY A 316 -46.42 10.96 -3.42
C GLY A 316 -45.69 12.08 -4.20
N LYS A 317 -46.43 12.98 -4.85
CA LYS A 317 -45.86 14.15 -5.55
C LYS A 317 -45.24 15.17 -4.59
N ALA A 318 -45.89 15.41 -3.45
CA ALA A 318 -45.34 16.31 -2.43
C ALA A 318 -43.99 15.78 -1.91
N LEU A 319 -43.90 14.47 -1.69
CA LEU A 319 -42.68 13.80 -1.27
C LEU A 319 -41.54 13.90 -2.29
N GLU A 320 -41.83 13.72 -3.58
CA GLU A 320 -40.86 13.92 -4.66
C GLU A 320 -40.24 15.32 -4.62
N ARG A 321 -41.08 16.35 -4.42
CA ARG A 321 -40.64 17.74 -4.31
C ARG A 321 -39.73 17.97 -3.10
N PHE A 322 -40.11 17.48 -1.92
CA PHE A 322 -39.30 17.67 -0.70
C PHE A 322 -37.89 17.07 -0.86
N ARG A 323 -37.80 15.86 -1.42
CA ARG A 323 -36.51 15.20 -1.64
C ARG A 323 -35.64 15.91 -2.69
N ALA A 324 -36.25 16.40 -3.78
CA ALA A 324 -35.52 17.17 -4.78
C ALA A 324 -34.93 18.47 -4.20
N LEU A 325 -35.68 19.18 -3.36
CA LEU A 325 -35.21 20.39 -2.69
C LEU A 325 -34.07 20.09 -1.69
N ALA A 326 -34.21 19.04 -0.88
CA ALA A 326 -33.17 18.61 0.05
C ALA A 326 -31.87 18.22 -0.68
N GLN A 327 -31.98 17.50 -1.80
CA GLN A 327 -30.83 17.13 -2.62
C GLN A 327 -30.14 18.35 -3.25
N ALA A 328 -30.91 19.31 -3.79
CA ALA A 328 -30.37 20.54 -4.33
C ALA A 328 -29.63 21.36 -3.26
N HIS A 329 -30.19 21.44 -2.05
CA HIS A 329 -29.55 22.13 -0.93
C HIS A 329 -28.23 21.46 -0.52
N LEU A 330 -28.20 20.13 -0.43
CA LEU A 330 -26.98 19.37 -0.14
C LEU A 330 -25.89 19.61 -1.20
N LEU A 331 -26.24 19.54 -2.49
CA LEU A 331 -25.29 19.79 -3.58
C LEU A 331 -24.71 21.21 -3.50
N SER A 332 -25.54 22.21 -3.20
CA SER A 332 -25.06 23.59 -3.00
C SER A 332 -24.07 23.68 -1.84
N GLN A 333 -24.33 23.03 -0.71
CA GLN A 333 -23.41 23.05 0.43
C GLN A 333 -22.08 22.34 0.13
N LEU A 334 -22.09 21.26 -0.65
CA LEU A 334 -20.85 20.59 -1.05
C LEU A 334 -19.97 21.50 -1.91
N VAL A 335 -20.55 22.27 -2.84
CA VAL A 335 -19.82 23.22 -3.68
C VAL A 335 -19.22 24.37 -2.85
N GLU A 336 -19.93 24.85 -1.82
CA GLU A 336 -19.42 25.88 -0.90
C GLU A 336 -18.22 25.41 -0.06
N GLN A 337 -18.10 24.11 0.19
CA GLN A 337 -16.99 23.54 0.97
C GLN A 337 -15.73 23.25 0.14
N VAL A 338 -15.80 23.37 -1.19
CA VAL A 338 -14.63 23.15 -2.06
C VAL A 338 -13.63 24.30 -1.87
N PRO A 339 -12.34 24.01 -1.60
CA PRO A 339 -11.31 25.05 -1.38
C PRO A 339 -10.85 25.75 -2.67
N GLU A 340 -11.30 25.28 -3.83
CA GLU A 340 -11.05 25.88 -5.14
C GLU A 340 -12.14 26.91 -5.46
N GLY A 341 -11.76 28.01 -6.12
CA GLY A 341 -12.70 29.03 -6.56
C GLY A 341 -13.59 28.46 -7.65
N ILE A 342 -14.88 28.42 -7.39
CA ILE A 342 -15.90 27.95 -8.34
C ILE A 342 -16.82 29.12 -8.65
N PHE A 343 -17.01 29.41 -9.93
CA PHE A 343 -18.08 30.29 -10.37
C PHE A 343 -18.75 29.75 -11.62
N THR A 344 -20.01 30.12 -11.83
CA THR A 344 -20.70 29.88 -13.10
C THR A 344 -21.03 31.20 -13.77
N THR A 345 -21.19 31.16 -15.08
CA THR A 345 -21.56 32.31 -15.91
C THR A 345 -22.67 31.95 -16.88
N ASP A 346 -23.43 32.97 -17.31
CA ASP A 346 -24.29 32.85 -18.48
C ASP A 346 -23.47 32.79 -19.79
N LEU A 347 -24.17 32.67 -20.93
CA LEU A 347 -23.53 32.56 -22.25
C LEU A 347 -22.77 33.82 -22.67
N GLU A 348 -23.05 34.97 -22.05
CA GLU A 348 -22.33 36.24 -22.27
C GLU A 348 -21.15 36.42 -21.28
N GLY A 349 -20.93 35.46 -20.39
CA GLY A 349 -19.84 35.49 -19.43
C GLY A 349 -20.10 36.39 -18.23
N ARG A 350 -21.37 36.62 -17.84
CA ARG A 350 -21.71 37.28 -16.57
C ARG A 350 -21.85 36.24 -15.47
N ILE A 351 -21.20 36.46 -14.33
CA ILE A 351 -21.17 35.52 -13.21
C ILE A 351 -22.57 35.39 -12.60
N THR A 352 -23.08 34.16 -12.54
CA THR A 352 -24.40 33.79 -12.02
C THR A 352 -24.34 33.14 -10.64
N TYR A 353 -23.19 32.57 -10.27
CA TYR A 353 -22.93 31.97 -8.96
C TYR A 353 -21.42 32.00 -8.70
N ALA A 354 -21.03 32.17 -7.44
CA ALA A 354 -19.65 32.09 -6.97
C ALA A 354 -19.64 31.49 -5.55
N ASN A 355 -18.76 30.51 -5.30
CA ASN A 355 -18.59 29.93 -3.98
C ASN A 355 -17.71 30.81 -3.07
N ALA A 356 -17.71 30.51 -1.77
CA ALA A 356 -16.92 31.26 -0.78
C ALA A 356 -15.40 31.23 -1.05
N ALA A 357 -14.85 30.15 -1.62
CA ALA A 357 -13.41 30.04 -1.87
C ALA A 357 -12.89 31.08 -2.89
N LEU A 358 -13.73 31.50 -3.83
CA LEU A 358 -13.36 32.54 -4.80
C LEU A 358 -13.07 33.89 -4.13
N TYR A 359 -13.73 34.20 -3.01
CA TYR A 359 -13.40 35.38 -2.20
C TYR A 359 -11.97 35.28 -1.64
N THR A 360 -11.58 34.13 -1.11
CA THR A 360 -10.23 33.90 -0.57
C THR A 360 -9.15 34.04 -1.65
N GLN A 361 -9.44 33.66 -2.90
CA GLN A 361 -8.51 33.75 -4.02
C GLN A 361 -8.42 35.15 -4.62
N THR A 362 -9.55 35.85 -4.76
CA THR A 362 -9.62 37.10 -5.55
C THR A 362 -9.73 38.36 -4.69
N GLY A 363 -10.21 38.24 -3.46
CA GLY A 363 -10.51 39.34 -2.54
C GLY A 363 -11.82 40.10 -2.85
N TYR A 364 -12.64 39.60 -3.77
CA TYR A 364 -13.95 40.16 -4.10
C TYR A 364 -15.06 39.36 -3.43
N ASP A 365 -15.97 40.03 -2.73
CA ASP A 365 -17.10 39.36 -2.08
C ASP A 365 -18.03 38.74 -3.14
N PRO A 366 -18.63 37.55 -2.91
CA PRO A 366 -19.53 36.93 -3.87
C PRO A 366 -20.65 37.86 -4.35
N SER A 367 -21.17 38.74 -3.48
CA SER A 367 -22.20 39.72 -3.85
C SER A 367 -21.70 40.79 -4.85
N GLU A 368 -20.41 41.13 -4.81
CA GLU A 368 -19.76 42.05 -5.76
C GLU A 368 -19.50 41.37 -7.13
N LEU A 369 -19.38 40.04 -7.14
CA LEU A 369 -19.07 39.25 -8.32
C LEU A 369 -20.30 38.95 -9.18
N LEU A 370 -21.49 38.80 -8.58
CA LEU A 370 -22.71 38.50 -9.31
C LEU A 370 -23.03 39.56 -10.37
N GLY A 371 -23.27 39.12 -11.60
CA GLY A 371 -23.52 39.95 -12.77
C GLY A 371 -22.26 40.57 -13.42
N GLN A 372 -21.10 40.50 -12.78
CA GLN A 372 -19.83 40.98 -13.35
C GLN A 372 -19.24 39.99 -14.35
N ASN A 373 -18.31 40.48 -15.18
CA ASN A 373 -17.55 39.62 -16.10
C ASN A 373 -16.18 39.26 -15.49
N PRO A 374 -15.69 38.00 -15.61
CA PRO A 374 -14.42 37.55 -15.05
C PRO A 374 -13.18 38.34 -15.48
N ARG A 375 -13.29 39.19 -16.52
CA ARG A 375 -12.24 40.16 -16.88
C ARG A 375 -11.81 41.10 -15.74
N ILE A 376 -12.61 41.22 -14.69
CA ILE A 376 -12.24 41.97 -13.48
C ILE A 376 -10.94 41.45 -12.85
N PHE A 377 -10.63 40.16 -13.03
CA PHE A 377 -9.38 39.54 -12.54
C PHE A 377 -8.17 39.73 -13.46
N LYS A 378 -8.32 40.38 -14.63
CA LYS A 378 -7.28 40.43 -15.67
C LYS A 378 -5.99 41.13 -15.19
N SER A 379 -4.88 40.38 -15.15
CA SER A 379 -3.55 40.94 -14.79
C SER A 379 -2.85 41.68 -15.93
N GLY A 380 -3.19 41.36 -17.19
CA GLY A 380 -2.49 41.85 -18.39
C GLY A 380 -1.24 41.04 -18.80
N LYS A 381 -0.94 39.93 -18.11
CA LYS A 381 0.20 39.03 -18.46
C LYS A 381 -0.08 38.12 -19.65
N HIS A 382 -1.34 37.87 -19.99
CA HIS A 382 -1.75 37.06 -21.14
C HIS A 382 -2.05 37.91 -22.38
N PRO A 383 -1.60 37.49 -23.58
CA PRO A 383 -1.87 38.20 -24.83
C PRO A 383 -3.35 38.09 -25.25
N GLU A 384 -3.83 38.98 -26.12
CA GLU A 384 -5.23 38.93 -26.57
C GLU A 384 -5.61 37.63 -27.28
N ALA A 385 -4.66 37.01 -27.99
CA ALA A 385 -4.87 35.73 -28.66
C ALA A 385 -5.29 34.60 -27.71
N PHE A 386 -4.78 34.63 -26.46
CA PHE A 386 -5.13 33.66 -25.43
C PHE A 386 -6.62 33.69 -25.09
N TYR A 387 -7.18 34.89 -24.87
CA TYR A 387 -8.59 35.05 -24.54
C TYR A 387 -9.51 34.75 -25.73
N ARG A 388 -9.06 34.97 -26.98
CA ARG A 388 -9.82 34.56 -28.17
C ARG A 388 -9.96 33.04 -28.24
N ASP A 389 -8.86 32.32 -28.03
CA ASP A 389 -8.85 30.85 -28.05
C ASP A 389 -9.73 30.25 -26.93
N LEU A 390 -9.68 30.83 -25.73
CA LEU A 390 -10.58 30.49 -24.62
C LEU A 390 -12.05 30.54 -25.06
N TRP A 391 -12.50 31.68 -25.58
CA TRP A 391 -13.90 31.86 -25.97
C TRP A 391 -14.31 30.98 -27.14
N ASP A 392 -13.44 30.80 -28.14
CA ASP A 392 -13.73 29.94 -29.28
C ASP A 392 -13.84 28.46 -28.87
N THR A 393 -13.02 28.02 -27.92
CA THR A 393 -13.08 26.67 -27.34
C THR A 393 -14.39 26.44 -26.59
N LEU A 394 -14.76 27.37 -25.70
CA LEU A 394 -16.00 27.27 -24.93
C LEU A 394 -17.25 27.29 -25.83
N ARG A 395 -17.29 28.14 -26.85
CA ARG A 395 -18.42 28.22 -27.81
C ARG A 395 -18.58 26.96 -28.65
N ARG A 396 -17.50 26.22 -28.92
CA ARG A 396 -17.56 24.88 -29.54
C ARG A 396 -18.08 23.80 -28.58
N GLY A 397 -18.37 24.15 -27.33
CA GLY A 397 -18.80 23.23 -26.28
C GLY A 397 -17.66 22.33 -25.79
N GLN A 398 -16.41 22.79 -25.91
CA GLN A 398 -15.21 22.12 -25.43
C GLN A 398 -14.71 22.74 -24.11
N VAL A 399 -13.96 21.97 -23.34
CA VAL A 399 -13.33 22.42 -22.09
C VAL A 399 -12.05 23.20 -22.41
N PHE A 400 -11.84 24.34 -21.75
CA PHE A 400 -10.60 25.09 -21.82
C PHE A 400 -9.85 24.99 -20.48
N ARG A 401 -8.57 24.63 -20.53
CA ARG A 401 -7.72 24.53 -19.33
C ARG A 401 -6.44 25.32 -19.57
N SER A 402 -6.06 26.16 -18.61
CA SER A 402 -4.79 26.88 -18.66
C SER A 402 -4.39 27.42 -17.28
N ILE A 403 -3.14 27.85 -17.18
CA ILE A 403 -2.67 28.70 -16.10
C ILE A 403 -3.08 30.15 -16.37
N PHE A 404 -3.78 30.78 -15.43
CA PHE A 404 -4.19 32.17 -15.46
C PHE A 404 -3.33 33.01 -14.53
N TYR A 405 -2.88 34.14 -15.03
CA TYR A 405 -2.28 35.18 -14.20
C TYR A 405 -3.39 36.19 -13.90
N ASN A 406 -3.94 36.11 -12.70
CA ASN A 406 -5.00 36.97 -12.23
C ASN A 406 -4.46 38.02 -11.26
N ARG A 407 -5.24 39.09 -11.05
CA ARG A 407 -4.93 40.17 -10.13
C ARG A 407 -6.06 40.28 -9.12
N ARG A 408 -5.69 40.19 -7.84
CA ARG A 408 -6.59 40.37 -6.69
C ARG A 408 -7.04 41.82 -6.56
N LYS A 409 -8.08 42.05 -5.75
CA LYS A 409 -8.59 43.38 -5.40
C LYS A 409 -7.51 44.29 -4.76
N ASP A 410 -6.56 43.73 -4.05
CA ASP A 410 -5.42 44.44 -3.42
C ASP A 410 -4.24 44.71 -4.37
N GLY A 411 -4.35 44.27 -5.63
CA GLY A 411 -3.32 44.44 -6.67
C GLY A 411 -2.27 43.33 -6.76
N ARG A 412 -2.26 42.36 -5.82
CA ARG A 412 -1.33 41.22 -5.88
C ARG A 412 -1.66 40.30 -7.06
N LEU A 413 -0.62 39.72 -7.65
CA LEU A 413 -0.76 38.72 -8.70
C LEU A 413 -1.06 37.36 -8.08
N VAL A 414 -1.99 36.60 -8.67
CA VAL A 414 -2.28 35.21 -8.31
C VAL A 414 -2.16 34.37 -9.56
N VAL A 415 -1.57 33.20 -9.43
CA VAL A 415 -1.44 32.21 -10.50
C VAL A 415 -2.43 31.09 -10.23
N GLU A 416 -3.35 30.84 -11.16
CA GLU A 416 -4.43 29.85 -10.99
C GLU A 416 -4.36 28.78 -12.08
N ASP A 417 -4.40 27.49 -11.72
CA ASP A 417 -4.72 26.41 -12.68
C ASP A 417 -6.25 26.34 -12.78
N GLU A 418 -6.78 26.82 -13.91
CA GLU A 418 -8.20 27.05 -14.09
C GLU A 418 -8.75 26.20 -15.24
N ILE A 419 -9.91 25.58 -14.99
CA ILE A 419 -10.66 24.77 -15.95
C ILE A 419 -12.02 25.43 -16.16
N LEU A 420 -12.31 25.79 -17.42
CA LEU A 420 -13.59 26.33 -17.84
C LEU A 420 -14.37 25.28 -18.64
N THR A 421 -15.55 24.92 -18.15
CA THR A 421 -16.38 23.81 -18.64
C THR A 421 -17.76 24.31 -19.09
N PRO A 422 -18.23 23.97 -20.30
CA PRO A 422 -19.59 24.28 -20.73
C PRO A 422 -20.63 23.37 -20.05
N ILE A 423 -21.62 23.98 -19.42
CA ILE A 423 -22.76 23.32 -18.79
C ILE A 423 -23.86 23.12 -19.83
N ARG A 424 -24.43 21.91 -19.90
CA ARG A 424 -25.45 21.54 -20.89
C ARG A 424 -26.81 21.25 -20.24
N ASN A 425 -27.88 21.58 -20.96
CA ASN A 425 -29.24 21.17 -20.59
C ASN A 425 -29.51 19.71 -21.00
N LEU A 426 -30.72 19.20 -20.67
CA LEU A 426 -31.16 17.84 -21.02
C LEU A 426 -31.22 17.58 -22.55
N GLN A 427 -31.29 18.64 -23.36
CA GLN A 427 -31.26 18.58 -24.82
C GLN A 427 -29.82 18.64 -25.39
N GLY A 428 -28.80 18.66 -24.54
CA GLY A 428 -27.38 18.68 -24.92
C GLY A 428 -26.83 20.04 -25.36
N GLN A 429 -27.64 21.11 -25.29
CA GLN A 429 -27.25 22.47 -25.66
C GLN A 429 -26.51 23.14 -24.50
N VAL A 430 -25.46 23.91 -24.80
CA VAL A 430 -24.72 24.69 -23.79
C VAL A 430 -25.58 25.84 -23.30
N VAL A 431 -25.72 25.99 -21.99
CA VAL A 431 -26.57 27.01 -21.35
C VAL A 431 -25.81 27.93 -20.39
N ALA A 432 -24.62 27.54 -19.96
CA ALA A 432 -23.77 28.28 -19.04
C ALA A 432 -22.32 27.77 -19.13
N TYR A 433 -21.38 28.49 -18.52
CA TYR A 433 -20.01 28.00 -18.32
C TYR A 433 -19.69 27.95 -16.82
N ALA A 434 -19.11 26.87 -16.35
CA ALA A 434 -18.52 26.75 -15.02
C ALA A 434 -17.01 26.98 -15.10
N SER A 435 -16.45 27.69 -14.14
CA SER A 435 -15.02 27.72 -13.89
C SER A 435 -14.70 27.07 -12.55
N THR A 436 -13.61 26.32 -12.50
CA THR A 436 -12.98 25.80 -11.28
C THR A 436 -11.50 26.16 -11.32
N GLY A 437 -11.04 26.95 -10.35
CA GLY A 437 -9.69 27.48 -10.30
C GLY A 437 -8.98 27.18 -8.98
N ARG A 438 -7.75 26.68 -9.07
CA ARG A 438 -6.88 26.46 -7.91
C ARG A 438 -5.74 27.45 -7.90
N ASP A 439 -5.59 28.19 -6.80
CA ASP A 439 -4.40 29.02 -6.54
C ASP A 439 -3.15 28.12 -6.41
N ILE A 440 -2.20 28.32 -7.32
CA ILE A 440 -0.91 27.64 -7.38
C ILE A 440 0.25 28.63 -7.28
N THR A 441 0.03 29.84 -6.77
CA THR A 441 1.03 30.93 -6.80
C THR A 441 2.36 30.52 -6.16
N ARG A 442 2.29 29.81 -5.02
CA ARG A 442 3.47 29.32 -4.31
C ARG A 442 4.15 28.18 -5.08
N GLU A 443 3.39 27.18 -5.51
CA GLU A 443 3.86 26.02 -6.29
C GLU A 443 4.50 26.47 -7.61
N TRP A 444 3.90 27.44 -8.28
CA TRP A 444 4.39 28.00 -9.53
C TRP A 444 5.73 28.73 -9.35
N SER A 445 5.87 29.51 -8.27
CA SER A 445 7.13 30.20 -7.96
C SER A 445 8.26 29.21 -7.68
N LEU A 446 7.98 28.12 -6.97
CA LEU A 446 8.94 27.03 -6.75
C LEU A 446 9.27 26.29 -8.05
N TYR A 447 8.26 25.99 -8.88
CA TYR A 447 8.46 25.34 -10.18
C TYR A 447 9.39 26.17 -11.09
N ARG A 448 9.21 27.50 -11.14
CA ARG A 448 10.10 28.39 -11.92
C ARG A 448 11.54 28.30 -11.44
N ILE A 449 11.79 28.29 -10.13
CA ILE A 449 13.13 28.12 -9.58
C ILE A 449 13.70 26.74 -9.88
N GLN A 450 12.91 25.67 -9.80
CA GLN A 450 13.36 24.34 -10.21
C GLN A 450 13.82 24.32 -11.67
N GLN A 451 13.10 24.97 -12.58
CA GLN A 451 13.50 25.07 -13.99
C GLN A 451 14.82 25.82 -14.17
N VAL A 452 15.01 26.94 -13.46
CA VAL A 452 16.30 27.65 -13.44
C VAL A 452 17.40 26.70 -12.96
N LEU A 453 17.18 26.00 -11.85
CA LEU A 453 18.20 25.13 -11.26
C LEU A 453 18.57 23.94 -12.15
N ILE A 454 17.62 23.36 -12.87
CA ILE A 454 17.90 22.30 -13.86
C ILE A 454 18.80 22.83 -14.98
N GLN A 455 18.46 24.00 -15.54
CA GLN A 455 19.29 24.63 -16.57
C GLN A 455 20.68 24.97 -16.05
N MET A 456 20.78 25.42 -14.80
CA MET A 456 22.08 25.69 -14.17
C MET A 456 22.87 24.40 -13.92
N LEU A 457 22.22 23.30 -13.54
CA LEU A 457 22.88 22.01 -13.38
C LEU A 457 23.49 21.50 -14.70
N GLU A 458 22.73 21.59 -15.81
CA GLU A 458 23.23 21.21 -17.13
C GLU A 458 24.45 22.04 -17.54
N ARG A 459 24.40 23.36 -17.30
CA ARG A 459 25.52 24.25 -17.59
C ARG A 459 26.73 23.97 -16.71
N PHE A 460 26.51 23.71 -15.42
CA PHE A 460 27.56 23.35 -14.47
C PHE A 460 28.33 22.09 -14.93
N LEU A 461 27.62 21.07 -15.42
CA LEU A 461 28.23 19.84 -15.93
C LEU A 461 29.09 20.07 -17.19
N GLN A 462 28.83 21.13 -17.96
CA GLN A 462 29.56 21.45 -19.20
C GLN A 462 30.73 22.41 -18.97
N GLU A 463 30.55 23.47 -18.19
CA GLU A 463 31.49 24.60 -18.07
C GLU A 463 32.18 24.69 -16.70
N GLY A 464 31.72 23.94 -15.68
CA GLY A 464 32.18 24.04 -14.30
C GLY A 464 31.75 25.34 -13.58
N MET A 465 32.21 25.55 -12.33
CA MET A 465 31.89 26.74 -11.52
C MET A 465 32.82 27.93 -11.80
N GLY A 466 32.80 28.42 -13.04
CA GLY A 466 33.48 29.65 -13.43
C GLY A 466 32.72 30.94 -13.08
N ARG A 467 33.37 32.11 -13.24
CA ARG A 467 32.70 33.41 -13.10
C ARG A 467 31.49 33.59 -14.04
N SER A 468 31.57 33.11 -15.28
CA SER A 468 30.46 33.15 -16.24
C SER A 468 29.25 32.36 -15.76
N PHE A 469 29.48 31.22 -15.10
CA PHE A 469 28.43 30.41 -14.50
C PHE A 469 27.68 31.20 -13.43
N PHE A 470 28.40 31.78 -12.46
CA PHE A 470 27.79 32.54 -11.37
C PHE A 470 27.04 33.79 -11.86
N GLN A 471 27.58 34.48 -12.87
CA GLN A 471 26.92 35.65 -13.47
C GLN A 471 25.58 35.26 -14.11
N HIS A 472 25.57 34.18 -14.90
CA HIS A 472 24.36 33.71 -15.55
C HIS A 472 23.33 33.15 -14.57
N PHE A 473 23.80 32.43 -13.53
CA PHE A 473 22.97 31.97 -12.42
C PHE A 473 22.20 33.15 -11.79
N LEU A 474 22.91 34.22 -11.45
CA LEU A 474 22.31 35.39 -10.81
C LEU A 474 21.27 36.08 -11.71
N GLU A 475 21.55 36.22 -13.00
CA GLU A 475 20.59 36.77 -13.97
C GLU A 475 19.29 35.96 -14.03
N LYS A 476 19.39 34.62 -14.08
CA LYS A 476 18.21 33.75 -14.10
C LYS A 476 17.45 33.71 -12.79
N VAL A 477 18.15 33.86 -11.67
CA VAL A 477 17.53 33.99 -10.35
C VAL A 477 16.68 35.27 -10.27
N LEU A 478 17.20 36.40 -10.76
CA LEU A 478 16.45 37.67 -10.78
C LEU A 478 15.20 37.59 -11.68
N GLU A 479 15.27 36.89 -12.82
CA GLU A 479 14.10 36.66 -13.66
C GLU A 479 13.02 35.83 -12.94
N ALA A 480 13.43 34.88 -12.10
CA ALA A 480 12.57 33.88 -11.51
C ALA A 480 11.96 34.27 -10.14
N ILE A 481 12.67 35.05 -9.33
CA ILE A 481 12.19 35.52 -8.03
C ILE A 481 11.32 36.78 -8.18
N PRO A 482 10.03 36.73 -7.77
CA PRO A 482 9.18 37.92 -7.78
C PRO A 482 9.74 39.05 -6.91
N GLY A 483 9.83 40.26 -7.48
CA GLY A 483 10.31 41.45 -6.78
C GLY A 483 11.83 41.62 -6.74
N ALA A 484 12.61 40.67 -7.25
CA ALA A 484 14.06 40.81 -7.31
C ALA A 484 14.47 41.71 -8.49
N GLU A 485 15.14 42.82 -8.20
CA GLU A 485 15.53 43.83 -9.21
C GLU A 485 17.05 43.91 -9.40
N ALA A 486 17.82 43.63 -8.36
CA ALA A 486 19.27 43.48 -8.41
C ALA A 486 19.75 42.36 -7.48
N GLY A 487 21.01 41.98 -7.60
CA GLY A 487 21.59 41.00 -6.70
C GLY A 487 23.10 40.87 -6.81
N SER A 488 23.67 40.16 -5.84
CA SER A 488 25.10 39.92 -5.74
C SER A 488 25.43 38.55 -5.11
N LEU A 489 26.49 37.91 -5.59
CA LEU A 489 27.05 36.68 -5.00
C LEU A 489 28.52 36.91 -4.65
N LEU A 490 28.88 36.63 -3.41
CA LEU A 490 30.24 36.71 -2.89
C LEU A 490 30.76 35.32 -2.56
N LEU A 491 32.03 35.06 -2.87
CA LEU A 491 32.74 33.85 -2.46
C LEU A 491 34.03 34.20 -1.72
N ARG A 492 34.40 33.31 -0.79
CA ARG A 492 35.63 33.43 0.01
C ARG A 492 36.87 33.07 -0.83
N ASN A 493 37.86 33.95 -0.82
CA ASN A 493 39.14 33.75 -1.50
C ASN A 493 40.14 32.96 -0.64
N ARG A 494 41.26 32.54 -1.25
CA ARG A 494 42.37 31.87 -0.53
C ARG A 494 42.95 32.69 0.62
N ASP A 495 42.93 34.02 0.50
CA ASP A 495 43.41 34.94 1.54
C ASP A 495 42.39 35.15 2.68
N GLY A 496 41.28 34.42 2.67
CA GLY A 496 40.25 34.45 3.71
C GLY A 496 39.16 35.51 3.54
N ASN A 497 39.37 36.53 2.69
CA ASN A 497 38.41 37.60 2.41
C ASN A 497 37.39 37.24 1.32
N PHE A 498 36.22 37.87 1.34
CA PHE A 498 35.15 37.73 0.35
C PHE A 498 35.31 38.70 -0.83
N SER A 499 34.94 38.22 -2.02
CA SER A 499 34.86 39.05 -3.22
C SER A 499 33.64 38.73 -4.06
N PHE A 500 33.13 39.74 -4.76
CA PHE A 500 31.99 39.60 -5.66
C PHE A 500 32.36 38.78 -6.90
N VAL A 501 31.72 37.61 -7.04
CA VAL A 501 31.91 36.73 -8.20
C VAL A 501 30.81 36.91 -9.26
N ALA A 502 29.63 37.41 -8.86
CA ALA A 502 28.54 37.80 -9.75
C ALA A 502 27.81 39.04 -9.23
N LEU A 503 27.38 39.90 -10.17
CA LEU A 503 26.67 41.15 -9.90
C LEU A 503 25.70 41.46 -11.04
N THR A 504 24.45 41.77 -10.71
CA THR A 504 23.45 42.20 -11.69
C THR A 504 22.62 43.33 -11.08
N GLY A 505 22.41 44.43 -11.80
CA GLY A 505 21.64 45.59 -11.31
C GLY A 505 22.40 46.57 -10.41
N HIS A 506 23.68 46.32 -10.10
CA HIS A 506 24.59 47.22 -9.37
C HIS A 506 25.78 47.69 -10.23
N ASP A 507 26.54 48.67 -9.75
CA ASP A 507 27.75 49.17 -10.42
C ASP A 507 28.87 48.09 -10.43
N PRO A 508 29.48 47.79 -11.61
CA PRO A 508 30.53 46.77 -11.74
C PRO A 508 31.78 47.03 -10.90
N GLY A 509 32.05 48.28 -10.52
CA GLY A 509 33.16 48.68 -9.66
C GLY A 509 33.08 48.13 -8.24
N LEU A 510 31.97 47.50 -7.85
CA LEU A 510 31.89 46.72 -6.60
C LEU A 510 32.82 45.49 -6.61
N ARG A 511 33.23 44.97 -7.77
CA ARG A 511 34.15 43.81 -7.87
C ARG A 511 35.54 44.05 -7.28
N GLU A 512 35.95 45.32 -7.15
CA GLU A 512 37.24 45.72 -6.59
C GLU A 512 37.23 45.70 -5.05
N VAL A 513 36.04 45.71 -4.43
CA VAL A 513 35.89 45.70 -2.98
C VAL A 513 36.23 44.31 -2.43
N ARG A 514 36.93 44.27 -1.30
CA ARG A 514 37.23 43.06 -0.53
C ARG A 514 36.66 43.21 0.88
N LEU A 515 35.86 42.23 1.28
CA LEU A 515 35.18 42.22 2.58
C LEU A 515 35.79 41.14 3.48
N ALA A 516 36.08 41.51 4.73
CA ALA A 516 36.50 40.55 5.75
C ALA A 516 35.30 39.68 6.19
N PRO A 517 35.51 38.47 6.73
CA PRO A 517 34.43 37.61 7.17
C PRO A 517 33.46 38.29 8.16
N GLU A 518 33.99 39.07 9.10
CA GLU A 518 33.21 39.80 10.10
C GLU A 518 32.31 40.87 9.44
N GLU A 519 32.80 41.50 8.37
CA GLU A 519 32.07 42.51 7.57
C GLU A 519 30.93 41.88 6.73
N VAL A 520 30.99 40.60 6.41
CA VAL A 520 29.90 39.89 5.71
C VAL A 520 28.89 39.32 6.70
N TYR A 521 29.38 38.74 7.80
CA TYR A 521 28.53 38.04 8.77
C TYR A 521 27.78 38.95 9.73
N ALA A 522 28.25 40.18 9.95
CA ALA A 522 27.60 41.08 10.90
C ALA A 522 26.16 41.47 10.48
N LEU A 523 25.84 41.47 9.18
CA LEU A 523 24.46 41.61 8.69
C LEU A 523 23.61 40.33 8.93
N GLN A 524 24.27 39.17 9.01
CA GLN A 524 23.68 37.83 9.05
C GLN A 524 23.70 37.22 10.47
N ALA A 525 24.08 38.01 11.49
CA ALA A 525 24.36 37.51 12.84
C ALA A 525 23.12 36.98 13.58
N GLN A 526 21.91 37.34 13.16
CA GLN A 526 20.66 36.86 13.78
C GLN A 526 20.18 35.53 13.19
N ALA A 527 20.43 35.27 11.91
CA ALA A 527 20.04 34.05 11.21
C ALA A 527 20.85 33.89 9.91
N PRO A 528 21.16 32.65 9.48
CA PRO A 528 21.94 32.40 8.27
C PRO A 528 21.23 32.83 6.97
N GLN A 529 19.93 33.07 7.01
CA GLN A 529 19.15 33.57 5.87
C GLN A 529 17.94 34.37 6.35
N GLY A 530 17.55 35.40 5.61
CA GLY A 530 16.43 36.25 5.99
C GLY A 530 16.17 37.40 5.02
N ARG A 531 15.33 38.34 5.47
CA ARG A 531 15.08 39.62 4.80
C ARG A 531 15.45 40.77 5.72
N VAL A 532 16.00 41.84 5.18
CA VAL A 532 16.40 43.04 5.92
C VAL A 532 15.92 44.28 5.18
N SER A 533 15.36 45.25 5.91
CA SER A 533 14.93 46.50 5.29
C SER A 533 16.13 47.37 4.90
N GLY A 534 15.95 48.23 3.89
CA GLY A 534 17.00 49.14 3.45
C GLY A 534 17.54 50.06 4.55
N ALA A 535 16.70 50.43 5.53
CA ALA A 535 17.10 51.24 6.67
C ALA A 535 18.11 50.53 7.58
N VAL A 536 17.86 49.24 7.89
CA VAL A 536 18.76 48.43 8.72
C VAL A 536 20.05 48.13 7.97
N LEU A 537 19.96 47.82 6.67
CA LEU A 537 21.15 47.64 5.84
C LEU A 537 22.00 48.92 5.75
N GLY A 538 21.36 50.09 5.67
CA GLY A 538 22.06 51.38 5.67
C GLY A 538 22.71 51.75 6.99
N GLU A 539 22.16 51.31 8.12
CA GLU A 539 22.84 51.41 9.43
C GLU A 539 24.06 50.50 9.47
N PHE A 540 23.94 49.26 8.98
CA PHE A 540 25.05 48.33 8.90
C PHE A 540 26.23 48.86 8.07
N LEU A 541 25.96 49.39 6.87
CA LEU A 541 26.99 49.92 5.98
C LEU A 541 27.78 51.08 6.60
N ARG A 542 27.21 51.81 7.58
CA ARG A 542 27.88 52.88 8.32
C ARG A 542 28.86 52.37 9.39
N HIS A 543 28.81 51.09 9.74
CA HIS A 543 29.76 50.45 10.66
C HIS A 543 30.98 49.84 9.95
N LEU A 544 30.95 49.74 8.62
CA LEU A 544 32.12 49.37 7.83
C LEU A 544 33.14 50.51 7.79
N PRO A 545 34.43 50.23 7.52
CA PRO A 545 35.42 51.26 7.27
C PRO A 545 34.90 52.30 6.24
N PRO A 546 35.07 53.62 6.46
CA PRO A 546 34.42 54.65 5.64
C PRO A 546 34.70 54.49 4.13
N GLU A 547 35.93 54.12 3.81
CA GLU A 547 36.41 53.84 2.44
C GLU A 547 35.65 52.69 1.74
N LYS A 548 35.11 51.71 2.48
CA LYS A 548 34.31 50.60 1.93
C LYS A 548 32.81 50.89 2.00
N GLY A 549 32.35 51.45 3.13
CA GLY A 549 30.94 51.74 3.38
C GLY A 549 30.37 52.75 2.39
N GLU A 550 31.09 53.82 2.07
CA GLU A 550 30.64 54.82 1.09
C GLU A 550 30.60 54.25 -0.33
N ILE A 551 31.59 53.43 -0.71
CA ILE A 551 31.62 52.76 -2.01
C ILE A 551 30.42 51.83 -2.15
N LEU A 552 30.15 50.99 -1.14
CA LEU A 552 28.98 50.10 -1.15
C LEU A 552 27.68 50.91 -1.23
N TRP A 553 27.52 51.95 -0.40
CA TRP A 553 26.33 52.81 -0.38
C TRP A 553 26.00 53.42 -1.75
N GLN A 554 26.99 54.04 -2.40
CA GLN A 554 26.80 54.71 -3.69
C GLN A 554 26.69 53.73 -4.84
N ARG A 555 27.64 52.79 -4.97
CA ARG A 555 27.73 51.85 -6.10
C ARG A 555 26.70 50.72 -6.03
N GLY A 556 26.22 50.37 -4.84
CA GLY A 556 25.16 49.40 -4.61
C GLY A 556 23.74 49.95 -4.71
N ARG A 557 23.58 51.28 -4.81
CA ARG A 557 22.28 51.99 -4.81
C ARG A 557 21.46 51.74 -3.53
N PHE A 558 22.11 51.54 -2.39
CA PHE A 558 21.43 51.17 -1.14
C PHE A 558 20.53 52.29 -0.57
N GLY A 559 20.70 53.54 -1.00
CA GLY A 559 19.79 54.63 -0.64
C GLY A 559 18.38 54.52 -1.23
N GLU A 560 18.19 53.73 -2.29
CA GLU A 560 16.89 53.48 -2.95
C GLU A 560 16.23 52.17 -2.47
N LEU A 561 16.96 51.35 -1.72
CA LEU A 561 16.58 50.00 -1.36
C LEU A 561 15.37 49.96 -0.42
N LYS A 562 14.40 49.08 -0.71
CA LYS A 562 13.29 48.77 0.19
C LYS A 562 13.63 47.60 1.09
N GLU A 563 14.10 46.51 0.49
CA GLU A 563 14.37 45.27 1.20
C GLU A 563 15.41 44.43 0.45
N THR A 564 16.20 43.67 1.20
CA THR A 564 17.18 42.70 0.70
C THR A 564 16.87 41.33 1.27
N LEU A 565 16.84 40.31 0.41
CA LEU A 565 16.95 38.91 0.81
C LEU A 565 18.43 38.53 0.88
N TYR A 566 18.84 37.87 1.95
CA TYR A 566 20.24 37.43 2.12
C TYR A 566 20.32 35.97 2.57
N ALA A 567 21.36 35.27 2.13
CA ALA A 567 21.71 33.93 2.58
C ALA A 567 23.22 33.76 2.70
N ARG A 568 23.66 33.21 3.84
CA ARG A 568 25.03 32.74 4.07
C ARG A 568 25.15 31.32 3.53
N LEU A 569 26.15 31.07 2.70
CA LEU A 569 26.40 29.76 2.11
C LEU A 569 27.46 29.03 2.95
N GLU A 570 27.09 27.87 3.50
CA GLU A 570 27.96 27.05 4.33
C GLU A 570 28.11 25.62 3.78
N VAL A 571 29.34 25.09 3.83
CA VAL A 571 29.63 23.69 3.50
C VAL A 571 30.43 23.08 4.65
N GLU A 572 29.90 22.02 5.26
CA GLU A 572 30.54 21.31 6.40
C GLU A 572 30.88 22.22 7.59
N GLY A 573 30.06 23.25 7.83
CA GLY A 573 30.25 24.22 8.92
C GLY A 573 31.24 25.35 8.60
N GLU A 574 31.78 25.39 7.38
CA GLU A 574 32.61 26.50 6.90
C GLU A 574 31.78 27.42 6.00
N ALA A 575 31.78 28.72 6.29
CA ALA A 575 31.15 29.71 5.45
C ALA A 575 32.01 30.03 4.21
N ILE A 576 31.44 29.72 3.04
CA ILE A 576 32.11 29.78 1.73
C ILE A 576 31.64 30.95 0.87
N GLY A 577 30.47 31.53 1.17
CA GLY A 577 29.87 32.58 0.34
C GLY A 577 28.68 33.29 0.97
N ALA A 578 28.16 34.29 0.27
CA ALA A 578 26.91 34.97 0.60
C ALA A 578 26.17 35.41 -0.67
N LEU A 579 24.85 35.20 -0.70
CA LEU A 579 23.95 35.60 -1.78
C LEU A 579 23.01 36.71 -1.29
N TYR A 580 22.85 37.76 -2.09
CA TYR A 580 21.96 38.89 -1.82
C TYR A 580 21.07 39.18 -3.03
N LEU A 581 19.78 39.44 -2.79
CA LEU A 581 18.83 39.93 -3.81
C LEU A 581 18.10 41.14 -3.28
N ASP A 582 17.95 42.16 -4.12
CA ASP A 582 17.56 43.51 -3.73
C ASP A 582 16.30 43.96 -4.47
N ALA A 583 15.40 44.62 -3.73
CA ALA A 583 14.18 45.22 -4.26
C ALA A 583 14.15 46.74 -3.98
N PHE A 584 13.85 47.54 -5.00
CA PHE A 584 13.89 49.01 -4.96
C PHE A 584 12.50 49.64 -5.08
N GLN A 585 11.55 49.00 -5.75
CA GLN A 585 10.20 49.53 -5.94
C GLN A 585 9.28 49.21 -4.76
N ALA A 586 9.28 47.96 -4.30
CA ALA A 586 8.45 47.48 -3.20
C ALA A 586 9.18 46.39 -2.39
N PRO A 587 8.80 46.14 -1.12
CA PRO A 587 9.30 44.99 -0.36
C PRO A 587 8.99 43.65 -1.07
N PHE A 588 9.76 42.61 -0.75
CA PHE A 588 9.55 41.30 -1.34
C PHE A 588 8.21 40.71 -0.89
N PRO A 589 7.41 40.12 -1.82
CA PRO A 589 6.24 39.37 -1.42
C PRO A 589 6.67 38.10 -0.67
N ASP A 590 5.85 37.61 0.26
CA ASP A 590 6.22 36.45 1.10
C ASP A 590 6.52 35.18 0.27
N GLU A 591 5.90 35.04 -0.90
CA GLU A 591 6.15 33.96 -1.86
C GLU A 591 7.56 33.94 -2.47
N ALA A 592 8.34 35.02 -2.35
CA ALA A 592 9.73 35.08 -2.82
C ALA A 592 10.70 34.36 -1.87
N LEU A 593 10.32 34.15 -0.60
CA LEU A 593 11.19 33.60 0.43
C LEU A 593 11.52 32.11 0.21
N ASP A 594 10.52 31.28 -0.05
CA ASP A 594 10.74 29.83 -0.23
C ASP A 594 11.62 29.51 -1.45
N PRO A 595 11.39 30.11 -2.63
CA PRO A 595 12.27 29.91 -3.78
C PRO A 595 13.70 30.42 -3.52
N PHE A 596 13.86 31.54 -2.83
CA PHE A 596 15.17 32.07 -2.43
C PHE A 596 15.93 31.12 -1.49
N ARG A 597 15.26 30.59 -0.46
CA ARG A 597 15.84 29.60 0.46
C ARG A 597 16.25 28.33 -0.27
N PHE A 598 15.44 27.89 -1.24
CA PHE A 598 15.76 26.72 -2.06
C PHE A 598 17.02 26.92 -2.91
N LEU A 599 17.18 28.11 -3.50
CA LEU A 599 18.39 28.49 -4.25
C LEU A 599 19.64 28.49 -3.39
N ALA A 600 19.58 29.05 -2.17
CA ALA A 600 20.71 29.07 -1.26
C ALA A 600 21.19 27.65 -0.92
N ARG A 601 20.26 26.75 -0.57
CA ARG A 601 20.58 25.34 -0.28
C ARG A 601 21.12 24.60 -1.50
N TRP A 602 20.62 24.92 -2.70
CA TRP A 602 21.13 24.32 -3.94
C TRP A 602 22.58 24.74 -4.20
N LEU A 603 22.94 26.01 -3.98
CA LEU A 603 24.33 26.47 -4.09
C LEU A 603 25.24 25.71 -3.12
N GLU A 604 24.84 25.56 -1.85
CA GLU A 604 25.60 24.78 -0.85
C GLU A 604 25.83 23.33 -1.30
N MET A 605 24.80 22.68 -1.86
CA MET A 605 24.90 21.33 -2.39
C MET A 605 25.90 21.23 -3.55
N ILE A 606 25.86 22.16 -4.51
CA ILE A 606 26.80 22.17 -5.65
C ILE A 606 28.24 22.40 -5.18
N PHE A 607 28.45 23.31 -4.22
CA PHE A 607 29.77 23.53 -3.64
C PHE A 607 30.28 22.31 -2.85
N SER A 608 29.41 21.61 -2.13
CA SER A 608 29.75 20.34 -1.47
C SER A 608 30.18 19.27 -2.48
N TRP A 609 29.44 19.15 -3.60
CA TRP A 609 29.77 18.21 -4.67
C TRP A 609 31.11 18.51 -5.35
N GLU A 610 31.42 19.78 -5.62
CA GLU A 610 32.71 20.17 -6.21
C GLU A 610 33.88 19.80 -5.28
N ARG A 611 33.75 20.07 -3.97
CA ARG A 611 34.75 19.67 -2.95
C ARG A 611 34.95 18.15 -2.95
N ALA A 612 33.85 17.38 -2.98
CA ALA A 612 33.90 15.92 -3.01
C ALA A 612 34.58 15.39 -4.29
N GLN A 613 34.34 16.00 -5.45
CA GLN A 613 35.00 15.61 -6.71
C GLN A 613 36.52 15.85 -6.66
N VAL A 614 36.96 16.99 -6.13
CA VAL A 614 38.39 17.29 -6.00
C VAL A 614 39.08 16.29 -5.07
N GLN A 615 38.44 15.94 -3.95
CA GLN A 615 38.94 14.91 -3.03
C GLN A 615 38.97 13.52 -3.67
N ALA A 616 37.90 13.13 -4.37
CA ALA A 616 37.84 11.86 -5.07
C ALA A 616 38.93 11.74 -6.15
N ARG A 617 39.22 12.83 -6.87
CA ARG A 617 40.32 12.87 -7.83
C ARG A 617 41.69 12.70 -7.17
N TYR A 618 41.91 13.29 -6.00
CA TYR A 618 43.14 13.09 -5.24
C TYR A 618 43.30 11.63 -4.76
N PHE A 619 42.26 11.03 -4.17
CA PHE A 619 42.27 9.64 -3.72
C PHE A 619 42.32 8.61 -4.85
N ARG A 620 41.93 8.98 -6.07
CA ARG A 620 42.11 8.14 -7.26
C ARG A 620 43.59 7.87 -7.54
N TYR A 621 44.47 8.81 -7.23
CA TYR A 621 45.90 8.76 -7.60
C TYR A 621 46.85 8.63 -6.41
N HIS A 622 46.38 8.82 -5.18
CA HIS A 622 47.18 8.73 -3.98
C HIS A 622 46.57 7.76 -2.96
N ASP A 623 47.43 7.06 -2.23
CA ASP A 623 47.03 6.24 -1.10
C ASP A 623 46.67 7.14 0.11
N PRO A 624 45.46 7.02 0.68
CA PRO A 624 44.99 7.92 1.73
C PRO A 624 45.72 7.74 3.07
N LEU A 625 46.36 6.60 3.32
CA LEU A 625 47.06 6.33 4.57
C LEU A 625 48.47 6.96 4.59
N THR A 626 49.22 6.75 3.51
CA THR A 626 50.64 7.13 3.40
C THR A 626 50.87 8.44 2.65
N GLY A 627 49.89 8.87 1.84
CA GLY A 627 50.02 10.01 0.92
C GLY A 627 50.86 9.73 -0.32
N LEU A 628 51.44 8.53 -0.45
CA LEU A 628 52.24 8.13 -1.61
C LEU A 628 51.36 7.98 -2.86
N PRO A 629 51.90 8.19 -4.07
CA PRO A 629 51.21 7.83 -5.29
C PRO A 629 50.86 6.34 -5.30
N ASN A 630 49.64 6.02 -5.76
CA ASN A 630 49.15 4.66 -5.83
C ASN A 630 49.43 4.03 -7.21
N ARG A 631 49.02 2.78 -7.39
CA ARG A 631 49.17 2.06 -8.65
C ARG A 631 48.58 2.78 -9.86
N ALA A 632 47.42 3.43 -9.72
CA ALA A 632 46.79 4.14 -10.83
C ALA A 632 47.62 5.35 -11.30
N PHE A 633 48.29 6.04 -10.37
CA PHE A 633 49.21 7.11 -10.73
C PHE A 633 50.47 6.56 -11.41
N LEU A 634 51.05 5.46 -10.92
CA LEU A 634 52.20 4.81 -11.58
C LEU A 634 51.88 4.45 -13.04
N GLU A 635 50.73 3.84 -13.29
CA GLU A 635 50.32 3.45 -14.65
C GLU A 635 50.12 4.67 -15.57
N GLU A 636 49.63 5.80 -15.05
CA GLU A 636 49.46 7.04 -15.83
C GLU A 636 50.79 7.79 -16.07
N ALA A 637 51.67 7.79 -15.07
CA ALA A 637 52.96 8.48 -15.08
C ALA A 637 54.05 7.71 -15.85
N TRP A 638 53.95 6.38 -15.94
CA TRP A 638 54.94 5.56 -16.62
C TRP A 638 55.09 5.93 -18.10
N ARG A 639 56.33 6.12 -18.54
CA ARG A 639 56.70 6.40 -19.93
C ARG A 639 57.83 5.47 -20.32
N GLU A 640 57.65 4.73 -21.41
CA GLU A 640 58.70 3.90 -21.97
C GLU A 640 59.84 4.79 -22.51
N GLY A 641 61.09 4.45 -22.20
CA GLY A 641 62.29 5.18 -22.60
C GLY A 641 63.54 4.30 -22.55
N ASP A 642 64.69 4.89 -22.86
CA ASP A 642 65.97 4.16 -22.89
C ASP A 642 66.78 4.29 -21.58
N GLU A 643 66.24 4.98 -20.57
CA GLU A 643 66.91 5.11 -19.27
C GLU A 643 66.90 3.78 -18.52
N SER A 644 68.09 3.37 -18.05
CA SER A 644 68.23 2.14 -17.26
C SER A 644 67.73 2.39 -15.84
N LEU A 645 66.66 1.70 -15.45
CA LEU A 645 66.02 1.79 -14.14
C LEU A 645 65.96 0.39 -13.50
N VAL A 646 65.83 0.35 -12.18
CA VAL A 646 65.56 -0.88 -11.43
C VAL A 646 64.26 -0.71 -10.67
N LEU A 647 63.38 -1.70 -10.80
CA LEU A 647 62.15 -1.79 -10.04
C LEU A 647 62.38 -2.78 -8.89
N VAL A 648 62.14 -2.31 -7.67
CA VAL A 648 62.22 -3.11 -6.45
C VAL A 648 60.82 -3.18 -5.86
N LEU A 649 60.17 -4.34 -6.00
CA LEU A 649 58.89 -4.62 -5.37
C LEU A 649 59.16 -5.19 -3.98
N ALA A 650 58.67 -4.51 -2.95
CA ALA A 650 58.94 -4.82 -1.57
C ALA A 650 57.64 -5.13 -0.81
N ASP A 651 57.67 -6.16 0.04
CA ASP A 651 56.54 -6.60 0.85
C ASP A 651 56.98 -6.78 2.29
N LEU A 652 56.21 -6.25 3.24
CA LEU A 652 56.48 -6.44 4.67
C LEU A 652 56.11 -7.87 5.08
N ASP A 653 57.10 -8.60 5.57
CA ASP A 653 56.95 -9.99 5.98
C ASP A 653 56.01 -10.13 7.19
N ASN A 654 55.12 -11.11 7.15
CA ASN A 654 54.17 -11.43 8.23
C ASN A 654 53.32 -10.24 8.72
N PHE A 655 53.09 -9.23 7.87
CA PHE A 655 52.34 -8.04 8.26
C PHE A 655 50.89 -8.35 8.67
N GLY A 656 50.28 -9.38 8.06
CA GLY A 656 48.96 -9.86 8.47
C GLY A 656 48.93 -10.38 9.91
N GLU A 657 49.93 -11.19 10.31
CA GLU A 657 50.08 -11.70 11.67
C GLU A 657 50.38 -10.56 12.65
N PHE A 658 51.23 -9.62 12.25
CA PHE A 658 51.50 -8.39 13.01
C PHE A 658 50.20 -7.62 13.31
N ASN A 659 49.33 -7.45 12.31
CA ASN A 659 48.04 -6.78 12.48
C ASN A 659 47.08 -7.54 13.39
N GLN A 660 47.09 -8.87 13.38
CA GLN A 660 46.27 -9.68 14.29
C GLN A 660 46.70 -9.54 15.75
N ILE A 661 48.02 -9.45 16.00
CA ILE A 661 48.58 -9.34 17.35
C ILE A 661 48.45 -7.91 17.91
N HIS A 662 48.75 -6.90 17.09
CA HIS A 662 48.90 -5.51 17.55
C HIS A 662 47.76 -4.57 17.14
N GLY A 663 46.85 -5.04 16.29
CA GLY A 663 45.71 -4.28 15.81
C GLY A 663 46.04 -3.38 14.62
N ARG A 664 45.05 -3.23 13.72
CA ARG A 664 45.19 -2.53 12.43
C ARG A 664 45.67 -1.08 12.55
N LYS A 665 45.26 -0.34 13.58
CA LYS A 665 45.71 1.05 13.79
C LYS A 665 47.22 1.15 14.02
N VAL A 666 47.82 0.17 14.70
CA VAL A 666 49.26 0.13 14.94
C VAL A 666 50.00 -0.25 13.66
N GLY A 667 49.44 -1.17 12.86
CA GLY A 667 49.93 -1.48 11.51
C GLY A 667 49.89 -0.28 10.57
N ASP A 668 48.80 0.49 10.59
CA ASP A 668 48.64 1.70 9.79
C ASP A 668 49.69 2.76 10.15
N MET A 669 49.97 2.93 11.45
CA MET A 669 51.05 3.80 11.92
C MET A 669 52.43 3.32 11.46
N LEU A 670 52.70 2.01 11.50
CA LEU A 670 53.95 1.43 11.02
C LEU A 670 54.13 1.66 9.52
N LEU A 671 53.09 1.45 8.72
CA LEU A 671 53.12 1.68 7.26
C LEU A 671 53.38 3.15 6.94
N ALA A 672 52.69 4.08 7.62
CA ALA A 672 52.89 5.51 7.42
C ALA A 672 54.31 5.97 7.83
N ALA A 673 54.84 5.43 8.93
CA ALA A 673 56.19 5.72 9.38
C ALA A 673 57.25 5.15 8.42
N ALA A 674 57.09 3.90 7.99
CA ALA A 674 57.97 3.25 7.03
C ALA A 674 57.97 3.96 5.67
N ALA A 675 56.79 4.32 5.15
CA ALA A 675 56.64 5.10 3.92
C ALA A 675 57.40 6.44 3.98
N ARG A 676 57.31 7.15 5.10
CA ARG A 676 58.05 8.40 5.31
C ARG A 676 59.56 8.15 5.37
N ALA A 677 60.01 7.20 6.17
CA ALA A 677 61.43 6.86 6.32
C ALA A 677 62.05 6.39 5.00
N TRP A 678 61.34 5.57 4.23
CA TRP A 678 61.78 5.10 2.92
C TRP A 678 61.78 6.20 1.85
N GLY A 679 60.84 7.15 1.92
CA GLY A 679 60.85 8.34 1.07
C GLY A 679 62.12 9.18 1.25
N GLU A 680 62.64 9.30 2.48
CA GLU A 680 63.90 10.00 2.78
C GLU A 680 65.16 9.26 2.29
N LEU A 681 65.06 7.95 2.08
CA LEU A 681 66.16 7.11 1.56
C LEU A 681 66.24 7.09 0.03
N LEU A 682 65.28 7.69 -0.68
CA LEU A 682 65.28 7.66 -2.14
C LEU A 682 66.49 8.40 -2.73
N PRO A 683 67.21 7.80 -3.69
CA PRO A 683 68.24 8.51 -4.44
C PRO A 683 67.60 9.63 -5.27
N LYS A 684 68.41 10.60 -5.72
CA LYS A 684 67.94 11.68 -6.60
C LYS A 684 67.36 11.09 -7.89
N GLY A 685 66.08 11.37 -8.16
CA GLY A 685 65.33 10.82 -9.30
C GLY A 685 64.71 9.45 -9.04
N GLY A 686 64.82 8.91 -7.82
CA GLY A 686 64.07 7.73 -7.40
C GLY A 686 62.65 8.07 -6.97
N GLU A 687 61.73 7.12 -7.17
CA GLU A 687 60.31 7.27 -6.87
C GLU A 687 59.82 6.12 -6.00
N LEU A 688 58.86 6.40 -5.11
CA LEU A 688 58.24 5.44 -4.20
C LEU A 688 56.72 5.45 -4.37
N TYR A 689 56.17 4.25 -4.53
CA TYR A 689 54.77 3.99 -4.73
C TYR A 689 54.26 2.99 -3.69
N ARG A 690 52.99 3.10 -3.32
CA ARG A 690 52.30 2.04 -2.58
C ARG A 690 51.32 1.33 -3.52
N LEU A 691 51.57 0.05 -3.77
CA LEU A 691 50.78 -0.72 -4.74
C LEU A 691 49.67 -1.55 -4.08
N GLY A 692 49.84 -1.90 -2.80
CA GLY A 692 48.91 -2.74 -2.06
C GLY A 692 48.97 -2.51 -0.55
N ASP A 693 48.36 -3.41 0.21
CA ASP A 693 48.18 -3.26 1.66
C ASP A 693 49.53 -3.19 2.40
N ASN A 694 50.47 -4.06 2.04
CA ASN A 694 51.84 -4.13 2.59
C ASN A 694 52.91 -4.09 1.49
N GLU A 695 52.54 -3.70 0.27
CA GLU A 695 53.39 -3.73 -0.91
C GLU A 695 53.79 -2.32 -1.38
N PHE A 696 55.09 -2.13 -1.57
CA PHE A 696 55.70 -0.89 -2.01
C PHE A 696 56.57 -1.14 -3.23
N LEU A 697 56.54 -0.21 -4.19
CA LEU A 697 57.40 -0.27 -5.35
C LEU A 697 58.34 0.93 -5.33
N PHE A 698 59.63 0.63 -5.48
CA PHE A 698 60.67 1.61 -5.70
C PHE A 698 61.08 1.57 -7.16
N VAL A 699 61.06 2.73 -7.82
CA VAL A 699 61.61 2.91 -9.18
C VAL A 699 62.89 3.71 -9.04
N LEU A 700 64.04 3.08 -9.29
CA LEU A 700 65.34 3.61 -8.90
C LEU A 700 66.27 3.73 -10.11
N PRO A 701 66.92 4.90 -10.31
CA PRO A 701 67.99 5.06 -11.30
C PRO A 701 69.31 4.50 -10.75
N LEU A 702 69.34 3.19 -10.48
CA LEU A 702 70.47 2.47 -9.88
C LEU A 702 70.86 1.25 -10.73
N GLU A 703 72.12 0.83 -10.62
CA GLU A 703 72.59 -0.45 -11.16
C GLU A 703 72.07 -1.63 -10.30
N PRO A 704 71.65 -2.77 -10.89
CA PRO A 704 71.13 -3.92 -10.14
C PRO A 704 72.05 -4.40 -9.01
N GLY A 705 73.37 -4.33 -9.19
CA GLY A 705 74.35 -4.72 -8.16
C GLY A 705 74.36 -3.85 -6.90
N LYS A 706 73.75 -2.66 -6.93
CA LYS A 706 73.66 -1.75 -5.77
C LYS A 706 72.40 -1.97 -4.92
N VAL A 707 71.45 -2.79 -5.40
CA VAL A 707 70.15 -2.99 -4.74
C VAL A 707 70.29 -3.70 -3.40
N LEU A 708 71.31 -4.55 -3.21
CA LEU A 708 71.56 -5.20 -1.93
C LEU A 708 71.83 -4.20 -0.80
N GLY A 709 72.57 -3.12 -1.08
CA GLY A 709 72.81 -2.05 -0.10
C GLY A 709 71.52 -1.30 0.23
N PHE A 710 70.73 -0.96 -0.80
CA PHE A 710 69.43 -0.31 -0.63
C PHE A 710 68.46 -1.15 0.20
N TYR A 711 68.38 -2.46 -0.06
CA TYR A 711 67.58 -3.41 0.73
C TYR A 711 67.96 -3.43 2.22
N GLN A 712 69.26 -3.38 2.53
CA GLN A 712 69.73 -3.32 3.92
C GLN A 712 69.31 -2.01 4.61
N ASP A 713 69.34 -0.90 3.87
CA ASP A 713 68.91 0.41 4.37
C ASP A 713 67.39 0.45 4.59
N LEU A 714 66.59 -0.10 3.66
CA LEU A 714 65.14 -0.25 3.82
C LEU A 714 64.78 -1.06 5.08
N THR A 715 65.48 -2.20 5.28
CA THR A 715 65.27 -3.06 6.44
C THR A 715 65.60 -2.33 7.75
N ARG A 716 66.71 -1.59 7.78
CA ARG A 716 67.14 -0.81 8.96
C ARG A 716 66.16 0.32 9.26
N ALA A 717 65.67 1.01 8.23
CA ALA A 717 64.68 2.07 8.38
C ALA A 717 63.33 1.53 8.88
N LEU A 718 62.89 0.36 8.40
CA LEU A 718 61.68 -0.30 8.89
C LEU A 718 61.79 -0.64 10.38
N GLN A 719 62.93 -1.22 10.79
CA GLN A 719 63.19 -1.55 12.19
C GLN A 719 63.23 -0.31 13.09
N ALA A 720 63.82 0.79 12.61
CA ALA A 720 63.85 2.06 13.33
C ALA A 720 62.48 2.79 13.37
N SER A 721 61.58 2.49 12.41
CA SER A 721 60.24 3.08 12.33
C SER A 721 59.23 2.41 13.27
N ALA A 722 59.56 1.24 13.82
CA ALA A 722 58.72 0.55 14.79
C ALA A 722 58.73 1.29 16.15
N PRO A 723 57.57 1.51 16.79
CA PRO A 723 57.51 2.02 18.16
C PRO A 723 58.37 1.20 19.14
N SER A 724 58.99 1.84 20.13
CA SER A 724 59.90 1.18 21.09
C SER A 724 59.29 -0.01 21.86
N ALA A 725 57.97 -0.06 21.98
CA ALA A 725 57.24 -1.19 22.57
C ALA A 725 57.23 -2.47 21.69
N LEU A 726 57.68 -2.38 20.43
CA LEU A 726 57.62 -3.43 19.40
C LEU A 726 59.01 -3.95 18.98
N GLU A 727 60.09 -3.59 19.68
CA GLU A 727 61.48 -4.03 19.39
C GLU A 727 61.68 -5.55 19.30
N LYS A 728 60.75 -6.35 19.87
CA LYS A 728 60.79 -7.82 19.83
C LYS A 728 60.08 -8.42 18.62
N ALA A 729 59.27 -7.64 17.89
CA ALA A 729 58.65 -8.10 16.66
C ALA A 729 59.75 -8.15 15.58
N LYS A 730 60.11 -9.35 15.12
CA LYS A 730 61.06 -9.53 14.01
C LYS A 730 60.40 -9.06 12.71
N LEU A 731 60.35 -7.75 12.50
CA LEU A 731 59.84 -7.13 11.27
C LEU A 731 60.86 -7.31 10.15
N GLY A 732 60.44 -8.03 9.11
CA GLY A 732 61.21 -8.29 7.91
C GLY A 732 60.60 -7.61 6.69
N ILE A 733 61.39 -7.54 5.62
CA ILE A 733 60.92 -7.11 4.31
C ILE A 733 61.50 -8.09 3.29
N SER A 734 60.66 -8.57 2.37
CA SER A 734 61.10 -9.34 1.22
C SER A 734 61.05 -8.46 -0.02
N VAL A 735 62.05 -8.56 -0.90
CA VAL A 735 62.12 -7.74 -2.12
C VAL A 735 62.40 -8.57 -3.38
N GLY A 736 61.62 -8.30 -4.43
CA GLY A 736 61.83 -8.79 -5.79
C GLY A 736 62.39 -7.69 -6.68
N VAL A 737 63.44 -8.00 -7.44
CA VAL A 737 64.21 -7.01 -8.21
C VAL A 737 64.17 -7.34 -9.71
N VAL A 738 63.83 -6.35 -10.53
CA VAL A 738 63.90 -6.43 -12.02
C VAL A 738 64.58 -5.19 -12.59
N ALA A 739 65.32 -5.36 -13.69
CA ALA A 739 65.99 -4.28 -14.41
C ALA A 739 65.21 -3.87 -15.67
N TYR A 740 64.92 -2.60 -15.82
CA TYR A 740 64.40 -2.00 -17.05
C TYR A 740 65.55 -1.42 -17.88
N PRO A 741 65.61 -1.64 -19.21
CA PRO A 741 64.69 -2.43 -20.04
C PRO A 741 65.07 -3.92 -20.23
N THR A 742 66.09 -4.42 -19.53
CA THR A 742 66.67 -5.76 -19.73
C THR A 742 65.69 -6.90 -19.45
N ASP A 743 64.95 -6.80 -18.34
CA ASP A 743 64.00 -7.79 -17.84
C ASP A 743 62.57 -7.47 -18.26
N GLY A 744 62.34 -6.58 -19.23
CA GLY A 744 61.02 -6.24 -19.73
C GLY A 744 60.93 -4.80 -20.22
N ARG A 745 60.03 -4.52 -21.17
CA ARG A 745 59.84 -3.17 -21.72
C ARG A 745 58.53 -2.51 -21.33
N ASN A 746 57.55 -3.30 -20.93
CA ASN A 746 56.25 -2.82 -20.48
C ASN A 746 56.15 -2.92 -18.95
N LEU A 747 55.52 -1.93 -18.31
CA LEU A 747 55.33 -1.88 -16.86
C LEU A 747 54.66 -3.16 -16.32
N GLY A 748 53.65 -3.70 -16.99
CA GLY A 748 52.96 -4.92 -16.57
C GLY A 748 53.87 -6.15 -16.58
N GLU A 749 54.77 -6.25 -17.56
CA GLU A 749 55.76 -7.34 -17.65
C GLU A 749 56.77 -7.25 -16.50
N LEU A 750 57.28 -6.05 -16.24
CA LEU A 750 58.21 -5.78 -15.15
C LEU A 750 57.60 -6.08 -13.79
N LEU A 751 56.38 -5.60 -13.52
CA LEU A 751 55.68 -5.86 -12.26
C LEU A 751 55.42 -7.36 -12.04
N ARG A 752 55.01 -8.09 -13.08
CA ARG A 752 54.82 -9.55 -12.99
C ARG A 752 56.12 -10.27 -12.66
N ARG A 753 57.23 -9.87 -13.30
CA ARG A 753 58.55 -10.46 -13.04
C ARG A 753 59.11 -10.08 -11.67
N ALA A 754 58.82 -8.88 -11.19
CA ALA A 754 59.15 -8.44 -9.84
C ALA A 754 58.38 -9.24 -8.79
N ASP A 755 57.09 -9.55 -9.02
CA ASP A 755 56.29 -10.44 -8.16
C ASP A 755 56.87 -11.87 -8.12
N LEU A 756 57.25 -12.44 -9.27
CA LEU A 756 57.89 -13.75 -9.31
C LEU A 756 59.18 -13.78 -8.48
N ALA A 757 60.04 -12.76 -8.65
CA ALA A 757 61.24 -12.61 -7.85
C ALA A 757 60.90 -12.44 -6.36
N LEU A 758 59.91 -11.62 -6.01
CA LEU A 758 59.48 -11.42 -4.64
C LEU A 758 59.01 -12.73 -3.96
N ARG A 759 58.26 -13.58 -4.66
CA ARG A 759 57.85 -14.89 -4.15
C ARG A 759 59.04 -15.79 -3.85
N GLU A 760 60.09 -15.74 -4.67
CA GLU A 760 61.32 -16.46 -4.40
C GLU A 760 62.08 -15.88 -3.20
N ALA A 761 62.06 -14.55 -3.03
CA ALA A 761 62.64 -13.89 -1.86
C ALA A 761 61.97 -14.33 -0.55
N LYS A 762 60.63 -14.48 -0.56
CA LYS A 762 59.81 -14.93 0.57
C LYS A 762 60.11 -16.37 1.04
N LYS A 763 60.83 -17.19 0.25
CA LYS A 763 61.31 -18.53 0.67
C LYS A 763 62.52 -18.48 1.63
N GLY A 764 62.74 -17.34 2.29
CA GLY A 764 63.79 -17.15 3.31
C GLY A 764 65.07 -16.49 2.80
N ARG A 765 65.10 -15.95 1.58
CA ARG A 765 66.26 -15.21 1.03
C ARG A 765 66.20 -13.71 1.32
N GLY A 766 65.02 -13.15 1.57
CA GLY A 766 64.78 -11.72 1.81
C GLY A 766 64.95 -10.84 0.57
N ILE A 767 65.85 -11.17 -0.35
CA ILE A 767 66.01 -10.53 -1.66
C ILE A 767 66.17 -11.59 -2.75
N ALA A 768 65.53 -11.37 -3.89
CA ALA A 768 65.76 -12.16 -5.09
C ALA A 768 65.68 -11.30 -6.35
N TYR A 769 66.57 -11.61 -7.30
CA TYR A 769 66.61 -11.00 -8.62
C TYR A 769 65.88 -11.90 -9.60
N PHE A 770 65.11 -11.28 -10.50
CA PHE A 770 64.52 -12.02 -11.60
C PHE A 770 65.60 -12.67 -12.47
N ASN A 771 65.33 -13.90 -12.91
CA ASN A 771 66.09 -14.56 -13.95
C ASN A 771 65.16 -15.46 -14.77
N ARG A 772 65.60 -15.86 -15.97
CA ARG A 772 64.78 -16.65 -16.89
C ARG A 772 64.52 -18.09 -16.41
N GLU A 773 65.39 -18.65 -15.58
CA GLU A 773 65.20 -20.00 -15.02
C GLU A 773 64.03 -20.02 -14.02
N LEU A 774 63.90 -18.96 -13.21
CA LEU A 774 62.79 -18.74 -12.30
C LEU A 774 61.46 -18.64 -13.06
N GLU A 775 61.46 -17.88 -14.17
CA GLU A 775 60.30 -17.76 -15.05
C GLU A 775 59.92 -19.11 -15.67
N ALA A 776 60.91 -19.85 -16.19
CA ALA A 776 60.68 -21.17 -16.79
C ALA A 776 60.11 -22.18 -15.78
N ALA A 777 60.66 -22.26 -14.57
CA ALA A 777 60.17 -23.15 -13.52
C ALA A 777 58.75 -22.77 -13.06
N TYR A 778 58.41 -21.48 -13.05
CA TYR A 778 57.04 -21.04 -12.78
C TYR A 778 56.08 -21.43 -13.91
N MET A 779 56.48 -21.24 -15.17
CA MET A 779 55.66 -21.60 -16.34
C MET A 779 55.42 -23.11 -16.42
N GLU A 780 56.42 -23.95 -16.15
CA GLU A 780 56.27 -25.41 -16.11
C GLU A 780 55.20 -25.84 -15.08
N ARG A 781 55.16 -25.18 -13.91
CA ARG A 781 54.12 -25.44 -12.89
C ARG A 781 52.73 -25.05 -13.38
N VAL A 782 52.61 -23.91 -14.07
CA VAL A 782 51.34 -23.46 -14.66
C VAL A 782 50.86 -24.44 -15.73
N GLU A 783 51.76 -24.95 -16.57
CA GLU A 783 51.45 -25.94 -17.61
C GLU A 783 50.96 -27.26 -17.00
N VAL A 784 51.63 -27.79 -15.97
CA VAL A 784 51.22 -29.04 -15.30
C VAL A 784 49.85 -28.89 -14.64
N LEU A 785 49.57 -27.75 -14.01
CA LEU A 785 48.26 -27.48 -13.40
C LEU A 785 47.14 -27.41 -14.44
N ALA A 786 47.35 -26.66 -15.52
CA ALA A 786 46.38 -26.55 -16.60
C ALA A 786 46.10 -27.93 -17.25
N ALA A 787 47.15 -28.71 -17.49
CA ALA A 787 47.02 -30.06 -18.04
C ALA A 787 46.33 -31.03 -17.08
N LEU A 788 46.55 -30.91 -15.75
CA LEU A 788 45.90 -31.76 -14.75
C LEU A 788 44.40 -31.45 -14.67
N GLU A 789 44.01 -30.18 -14.68
CA GLU A 789 42.60 -29.77 -14.72
C GLU A 789 41.88 -30.30 -15.96
N GLU A 790 42.52 -30.22 -17.12
CA GLU A 790 42.00 -30.78 -18.37
C GLU A 790 41.89 -32.31 -18.30
N ALA A 791 42.92 -32.99 -17.82
CA ALA A 791 42.92 -34.45 -17.67
C ALA A 791 41.83 -34.95 -16.71
N LEU A 792 41.55 -34.23 -15.62
CA LEU A 792 40.45 -34.53 -14.69
C LEU A 792 39.08 -34.36 -15.36
N ARG A 793 38.93 -33.32 -16.19
CA ARG A 793 37.69 -33.03 -16.94
C ARG A 793 37.42 -34.06 -18.02
N GLU A 794 38.44 -34.45 -18.76
CA GLU A 794 38.34 -35.42 -19.86
C GLU A 794 38.40 -36.88 -19.39
N GLY A 795 38.69 -37.10 -18.12
CA GLY A 795 38.76 -38.44 -17.53
C GLY A 795 39.91 -39.27 -18.05
N GLN A 796 41.07 -38.65 -18.25
CA GLN A 796 42.28 -39.28 -18.78
C GLN A 796 43.08 -40.03 -17.71
N LEU A 797 42.84 -39.77 -16.41
CA LEU A 797 43.52 -40.45 -15.32
C LEU A 797 42.94 -41.85 -15.11
N VAL A 798 43.82 -42.81 -14.84
CA VAL A 798 43.51 -44.23 -14.71
C VAL A 798 43.87 -44.77 -13.33
N LEU A 799 43.21 -45.83 -12.89
CA LEU A 799 43.46 -46.44 -11.58
C LEU A 799 44.31 -47.70 -11.70
N PHE A 800 45.32 -47.78 -10.85
CA PHE A 800 46.15 -48.96 -10.67
C PHE A 800 45.87 -49.55 -9.29
N GLY A 801 45.95 -50.87 -9.15
CA GLY A 801 45.76 -51.60 -7.91
C GLY A 801 47.07 -52.24 -7.47
N GLN A 802 47.40 -52.14 -6.19
CA GLN A 802 48.51 -52.89 -5.59
C GLN A 802 47.99 -53.85 -4.50
N PRO A 803 48.34 -55.15 -4.54
CA PRO A 803 47.79 -56.13 -3.60
C PRO A 803 48.40 -56.01 -2.20
N ILE A 804 47.53 -56.09 -1.19
CA ILE A 804 47.86 -56.33 0.21
C ILE A 804 47.62 -57.81 0.47
N VAL A 805 48.64 -58.55 0.92
CA VAL A 805 48.59 -60.01 1.04
C VAL A 805 48.60 -60.48 2.49
N ASP A 806 47.90 -61.58 2.78
CA ASP A 806 48.08 -62.32 4.03
C ASP A 806 49.37 -63.14 3.94
N LEU A 807 50.31 -62.90 4.86
CA LEU A 807 51.63 -63.53 4.86
C LEU A 807 51.59 -65.03 5.15
N SER A 808 50.49 -65.55 5.69
CA SER A 808 50.31 -66.97 5.98
C SER A 808 49.83 -67.76 4.76
N THR A 809 48.91 -67.21 3.97
CA THR A 809 48.35 -67.85 2.77
C THR A 809 49.00 -67.38 1.47
N LEU A 810 49.64 -66.20 1.49
CA LEU A 810 50.12 -65.45 0.34
C LEU A 810 49.03 -65.02 -0.66
N GLU A 811 47.78 -65.05 -0.25
CA GLU A 811 46.65 -64.58 -1.06
C GLU A 811 46.39 -63.09 -0.82
N ALA A 812 45.96 -62.39 -1.87
CA ALA A 812 45.58 -60.98 -1.77
C ALA A 812 44.26 -60.84 -1.01
N VAL A 813 44.28 -60.05 0.07
CA VAL A 813 43.11 -59.81 0.94
C VAL A 813 42.45 -58.45 0.68
N ALA A 814 43.22 -57.49 0.17
CA ALA A 814 42.75 -56.17 -0.24
C ALA A 814 43.66 -55.62 -1.35
N THR A 815 43.22 -54.56 -2.03
CA THR A 815 43.99 -53.88 -3.08
C THR A 815 43.96 -52.37 -2.86
N GLU A 816 45.13 -51.74 -2.78
CA GLU A 816 45.26 -50.28 -2.70
C GLU A 816 45.13 -49.64 -4.08
N VAL A 817 44.23 -48.66 -4.17
CA VAL A 817 43.93 -47.90 -5.37
C VAL A 817 44.87 -46.72 -5.48
N LEU A 818 45.61 -46.68 -6.58
CA LEU A 818 46.64 -45.70 -6.88
C LEU A 818 46.33 -45.00 -8.21
N VAL A 819 46.18 -43.68 -8.18
CA VAL A 819 45.93 -42.90 -9.40
C VAL A 819 47.20 -42.81 -10.25
N ARG A 820 47.06 -42.92 -11.57
CA ARG A 820 48.13 -42.72 -12.54
C ARG A 820 47.66 -41.79 -13.64
N TRP A 821 48.51 -40.81 -13.98
CA TRP A 821 48.22 -39.82 -15.01
C TRP A 821 49.09 -40.08 -16.24
N PRO A 822 48.51 -40.53 -17.36
CA PRO A 822 49.26 -40.86 -18.57
C PRO A 822 50.03 -39.66 -19.15
N ARG A 823 51.21 -39.92 -19.69
CA ARG A 823 52.03 -39.02 -20.53
C ARG A 823 52.55 -39.83 -21.73
N GLU A 824 52.95 -39.21 -22.83
CA GLU A 824 53.50 -39.93 -23.99
C GLU A 824 54.52 -41.01 -23.59
N GLY A 825 54.14 -42.28 -23.78
CA GLY A 825 54.95 -43.46 -23.46
C GLY A 825 55.24 -43.73 -21.97
N SER A 826 54.66 -42.98 -21.03
CA SER A 826 54.95 -43.09 -19.58
C SER A 826 53.81 -42.54 -18.71
N PHE A 827 54.09 -42.27 -17.42
CA PHE A 827 53.15 -41.62 -16.50
C PHE A 827 53.84 -40.47 -15.79
N TRP A 828 53.08 -39.42 -15.49
CA TRP A 828 53.56 -38.36 -14.61
C TRP A 828 53.87 -38.93 -13.21
N PRO A 829 55.01 -38.58 -12.60
CA PRO A 829 55.30 -38.99 -11.23
C PRO A 829 54.29 -38.37 -10.27
N ALA A 830 53.68 -39.18 -9.41
CA ALA A 830 52.73 -38.73 -8.38
C ALA A 830 53.31 -37.60 -7.51
N GLY A 831 54.60 -37.67 -7.17
CA GLY A 831 55.30 -36.63 -6.41
C GLY A 831 55.49 -35.29 -7.13
N VAL A 832 55.10 -35.17 -8.40
CA VAL A 832 55.11 -33.90 -9.14
C VAL A 832 53.72 -33.26 -9.10
N PHE A 833 52.66 -34.00 -9.42
CA PHE A 833 51.33 -33.41 -9.58
C PHE A 833 50.47 -33.43 -8.31
N ILE A 834 50.66 -34.38 -7.38
CA ILE A 834 49.90 -34.41 -6.12
C ILE A 834 50.23 -33.18 -5.26
N PRO A 835 51.51 -32.81 -5.02
CA PRO A 835 51.81 -31.60 -4.24
C PRO A 835 51.28 -30.32 -4.89
N LEU A 836 51.34 -30.23 -6.22
CA LEU A 836 50.77 -29.10 -6.96
C LEU A 836 49.24 -29.03 -6.81
N ALA A 837 48.56 -30.19 -6.84
CA ALA A 837 47.13 -30.27 -6.64
C ALA A 837 46.73 -29.90 -5.20
N GLU A 838 47.53 -30.26 -4.20
CA GLU A 838 47.32 -29.88 -2.80
C GLU A 838 47.53 -28.37 -2.60
N GLU A 839 48.60 -27.79 -3.14
CA GLU A 839 48.89 -26.35 -3.04
C GLU A 839 47.80 -25.49 -3.69
N THR A 840 47.20 -25.95 -4.78
CA THR A 840 46.15 -25.23 -5.52
C THR A 840 44.73 -25.58 -5.09
N GLY A 841 44.55 -26.62 -4.27
CA GLY A 841 43.24 -27.13 -3.86
C GLY A 841 42.53 -28.00 -4.92
N LEU A 842 43.19 -28.31 -6.04
CA LEU A 842 42.72 -29.26 -7.06
C LEU A 842 42.70 -30.71 -6.56
N ILE A 843 43.39 -31.02 -5.45
CA ILE A 843 43.41 -32.36 -4.86
C ILE A 843 42.01 -32.87 -4.52
N ARG A 844 41.07 -31.97 -4.18
CA ARG A 844 39.66 -32.31 -3.94
C ARG A 844 38.99 -32.87 -5.18
N GLU A 845 39.20 -32.24 -6.33
CA GLU A 845 38.65 -32.71 -7.60
C GLU A 845 39.27 -34.04 -8.03
N LEU A 846 40.57 -34.22 -7.76
CA LEU A 846 41.28 -35.48 -7.99
C LEU A 846 40.73 -36.62 -7.13
N ASP A 847 40.57 -36.42 -5.82
CA ASP A 847 40.03 -37.45 -4.91
C ASP A 847 38.60 -37.81 -5.29
N LEU A 848 37.72 -36.82 -5.54
CA LEU A 848 36.36 -37.06 -5.99
C LEU A 848 36.32 -37.79 -7.35
N TYR A 849 37.28 -37.51 -8.24
CA TYR A 849 37.44 -38.25 -9.49
C TYR A 849 37.79 -39.71 -9.24
N VAL A 850 38.74 -39.99 -8.34
CA VAL A 850 39.12 -41.35 -7.94
C VAL A 850 37.91 -42.10 -7.36
N LEU A 851 37.15 -41.48 -6.44
CA LEU A 851 35.96 -42.09 -5.84
C LEU A 851 34.91 -42.51 -6.89
N ARG A 852 34.64 -41.65 -7.89
CA ARG A 852 33.72 -41.98 -9.00
C ARG A 852 34.21 -43.16 -9.83
N ARG A 853 35.52 -43.32 -10.00
CA ARG A 853 36.09 -44.45 -10.74
C ARG A 853 36.05 -45.74 -9.91
N VAL A 854 36.25 -45.64 -8.59
CA VAL A 854 36.13 -46.77 -7.66
C VAL A 854 34.70 -47.35 -7.63
N GLU A 855 33.67 -46.54 -7.86
CA GLU A 855 32.26 -46.99 -7.95
C GLU A 855 32.06 -48.12 -8.98
N ASN A 856 32.84 -48.10 -10.06
CA ASN A 856 32.75 -49.08 -11.16
C ASN A 856 33.56 -50.36 -10.90
N LEU A 857 34.29 -50.45 -9.79
CA LEU A 857 35.09 -51.63 -9.46
C LEU A 857 34.23 -52.79 -8.94
N PRO A 858 34.70 -54.06 -9.09
CA PRO A 858 33.98 -55.24 -8.61
C PRO A 858 33.69 -55.23 -7.11
N GLU A 859 32.48 -55.67 -6.73
CA GLU A 859 32.00 -55.73 -5.33
C GLU A 859 32.61 -56.87 -4.50
N ASN A 860 33.21 -57.87 -5.15
CA ASN A 860 33.76 -59.06 -4.49
C ASN A 860 35.20 -58.85 -3.97
N SER A 861 35.66 -57.62 -3.85
CA SER A 861 37.04 -57.28 -3.47
C SER A 861 37.06 -56.16 -2.44
N VAL A 862 38.12 -56.10 -1.64
CA VAL A 862 38.32 -55.03 -0.67
C VAL A 862 39.26 -53.99 -1.29
N TRP A 863 38.80 -52.75 -1.39
CA TRP A 863 39.52 -51.65 -2.04
C TRP A 863 39.97 -50.62 -1.01
N HIS A 864 41.25 -50.33 -0.96
CA HIS A 864 41.82 -49.29 -0.11
C HIS A 864 41.98 -48.01 -0.93
N VAL A 865 41.42 -46.89 -0.47
CA VAL A 865 41.42 -45.61 -1.21
C VAL A 865 41.97 -44.49 -0.34
N ASN A 866 43.00 -43.82 -0.82
CA ASN A 866 43.63 -42.67 -0.16
C ASN A 866 42.71 -41.44 -0.17
N LEU A 867 42.65 -40.71 0.95
CA LEU A 867 41.93 -39.43 1.06
C LEU A 867 42.83 -38.31 1.56
N SER A 868 42.82 -37.18 0.85
CA SER A 868 43.56 -35.99 1.30
C SER A 868 42.82 -35.23 2.41
N PRO A 869 43.53 -34.51 3.30
CA PRO A 869 42.91 -33.72 4.37
C PRO A 869 41.94 -32.66 3.84
N GLN A 870 42.20 -32.13 2.65
CA GLN A 870 41.37 -31.09 2.04
C GLN A 870 40.03 -31.63 1.54
N THR A 871 39.99 -32.88 1.09
CA THR A 871 38.77 -33.58 0.66
C THR A 871 37.86 -33.92 1.83
N LEU A 872 38.44 -34.28 2.99
CA LEU A 872 37.65 -34.53 4.21
C LEU A 872 36.84 -33.30 4.64
N ARG A 873 37.28 -32.08 4.27
CA ARG A 873 36.54 -30.83 4.53
C ARG A 873 35.62 -30.41 3.37
N ASP A 874 35.58 -31.15 2.27
CA ASP A 874 34.72 -30.85 1.13
C ASP A 874 33.30 -31.36 1.40
N PRO A 875 32.27 -30.49 1.37
CA PRO A 875 30.88 -30.91 1.61
C PRO A 875 30.37 -31.98 0.64
N ARG A 876 30.95 -32.10 -0.56
CA ARG A 876 30.54 -33.09 -1.58
C ARG A 876 31.07 -34.49 -1.28
N PHE A 877 32.08 -34.62 -0.42
CA PHE A 877 32.77 -35.88 -0.18
C PHE A 877 31.84 -36.96 0.39
N LEU A 878 31.05 -36.64 1.41
CA LEU A 878 30.16 -37.61 2.06
C LEU A 878 29.10 -38.16 1.10
N GLU A 879 28.60 -37.34 0.18
CA GLU A 879 27.69 -37.79 -0.87
C GLU A 879 28.39 -38.77 -1.81
N ALA A 880 29.60 -38.45 -2.28
CA ALA A 880 30.38 -39.35 -3.12
C ALA A 880 30.72 -40.67 -2.41
N ALA A 881 31.11 -40.62 -1.13
CA ALA A 881 31.37 -41.79 -0.32
C ALA A 881 30.11 -42.66 -0.14
N SER A 882 28.93 -42.07 0.04
CA SER A 882 27.68 -42.83 0.21
C SER A 882 27.35 -43.78 -0.95
N ARG A 883 27.77 -43.44 -2.18
CA ARG A 883 27.58 -44.26 -3.39
C ARG A 883 28.44 -45.51 -3.41
N LEU A 884 29.49 -45.55 -2.58
CA LEU A 884 30.40 -46.68 -2.44
C LEU A 884 29.96 -47.69 -1.37
N ARG A 885 28.81 -47.48 -0.70
CA ARG A 885 28.31 -48.41 0.32
C ARG A 885 28.13 -49.80 -0.27
N GLY A 886 28.67 -50.81 0.41
CA GLY A 886 28.63 -52.21 -0.04
C GLY A 886 29.71 -52.61 -1.05
N LYS A 887 30.55 -51.68 -1.53
CA LYS A 887 31.66 -51.96 -2.48
C LYS A 887 32.93 -52.56 -1.84
N GLY A 888 32.92 -52.82 -0.52
CA GLY A 888 34.11 -53.28 0.20
C GLY A 888 35.23 -52.24 0.33
N VAL A 889 34.89 -50.94 0.30
CA VAL A 889 35.87 -49.85 0.38
C VAL A 889 36.34 -49.61 1.82
N ARG A 890 37.65 -49.39 1.98
CA ARG A 890 38.30 -48.88 3.18
C ARG A 890 39.06 -47.60 2.84
N PHE A 891 38.94 -46.58 3.68
CA PHE A 891 39.59 -45.29 3.44
C PHE A 891 40.93 -45.18 4.17
N GLU A 892 41.98 -44.84 3.44
CA GLU A 892 43.32 -44.61 3.97
C GLU A 892 43.53 -43.13 4.26
N ILE A 893 44.00 -42.83 5.47
CA ILE A 893 44.11 -41.47 5.99
C ILE A 893 45.48 -41.33 6.63
N THR A 894 46.23 -40.33 6.21
CA THR A 894 47.58 -40.11 6.72
C THR A 894 47.58 -39.57 8.16
N GLU A 895 48.67 -39.82 8.88
CA GLU A 895 48.91 -39.28 10.24
C GLU A 895 48.77 -37.74 10.31
N TYR A 896 49.18 -37.04 9.24
CA TYR A 896 49.06 -35.59 9.11
C TYR A 896 47.61 -35.09 8.99
N ALA A 897 46.75 -35.85 8.30
CA ALA A 897 45.35 -35.49 8.13
C ALA A 897 44.59 -35.47 9.46
N LEU A 898 44.96 -36.34 10.41
CA LEU A 898 44.36 -36.37 11.74
C LEU A 898 44.66 -35.13 12.57
N ALA A 899 45.86 -34.57 12.45
CA ALA A 899 46.23 -33.34 13.16
C ALA A 899 45.45 -32.10 12.69
N GLN A 900 44.69 -32.21 11.60
CA GLN A 900 43.91 -31.15 10.97
C GLN A 900 42.45 -31.08 11.48
N GLY A 901 42.05 -31.88 12.46
CA GLY A 901 40.70 -31.79 13.08
C GLY A 901 39.59 -32.26 12.14
N VAL A 902 39.59 -33.54 11.78
CA VAL A 902 38.66 -34.17 10.81
C VAL A 902 37.71 -35.18 11.47
N GLU A 903 37.59 -35.16 12.79
CA GLU A 903 37.02 -36.23 13.61
C GLU A 903 35.56 -36.55 13.29
N GLU A 904 34.74 -35.53 13.05
CA GLU A 904 33.30 -35.68 12.76
C GLU A 904 33.07 -36.48 11.47
N VAL A 905 33.80 -36.15 10.40
CA VAL A 905 33.68 -36.81 9.09
C VAL A 905 34.14 -38.26 9.15
N LEU A 906 35.16 -38.57 9.98
CA LEU A 906 35.60 -39.95 10.19
C LEU A 906 34.52 -40.80 10.87
N GLN A 907 33.84 -40.23 11.86
CA GLN A 907 32.75 -40.92 12.54
C GLN A 907 31.59 -41.20 11.58
N GLU A 908 31.23 -40.24 10.73
CA GLU A 908 30.20 -40.44 9.71
C GLU A 908 30.54 -41.58 8.75
N LEU A 909 31.79 -41.66 8.27
CA LEU A 909 32.23 -42.76 7.40
C LEU A 909 32.06 -44.14 8.07
N VAL A 910 32.36 -44.25 9.37
CA VAL A 910 32.16 -45.49 10.12
C VAL A 910 30.68 -45.81 10.31
N GLU A 911 29.85 -44.81 10.59
CA GLU A 911 28.38 -44.96 10.64
C GLU A 911 27.80 -45.38 9.28
N MET A 912 28.45 -45.01 8.17
CA MET A 912 28.11 -45.49 6.83
C MET A 912 28.53 -46.94 6.56
N GLY A 913 29.33 -47.53 7.45
CA GLY A 913 29.83 -48.90 7.36
C GLY A 913 31.20 -49.05 6.67
N PHE A 914 31.94 -47.96 6.45
CA PHE A 914 33.29 -48.03 5.89
C PHE A 914 34.33 -48.34 6.96
N GLY A 915 35.35 -49.13 6.59
CA GLY A 915 36.52 -49.34 7.43
C GLY A 915 37.54 -48.21 7.25
N LEU A 916 38.14 -47.73 8.34
CA LEU A 916 39.20 -46.73 8.29
C LEU A 916 40.57 -47.37 8.51
N VAL A 917 41.55 -46.90 7.74
CA VAL A 917 42.94 -47.33 7.77
C VAL A 917 43.83 -46.11 8.03
N LEU A 918 44.67 -46.19 9.06
CA LEU A 918 45.66 -45.16 9.32
C LEU A 918 46.92 -45.46 8.50
N ASP A 919 47.30 -44.52 7.65
CA ASP A 919 48.43 -44.63 6.73
C ASP A 919 49.66 -43.85 7.23
N ASP A 920 50.84 -44.26 6.77
CA ASP A 920 52.15 -43.67 7.10
C ASP A 920 52.46 -43.57 8.61
N PHE A 921 51.99 -44.54 9.41
CA PHE A 921 52.15 -44.49 10.86
C PHE A 921 53.62 -44.55 11.30
N GLY A 922 54.04 -43.54 12.07
CA GLY A 922 55.37 -43.42 12.65
C GLY A 922 56.20 -42.25 12.11
N GLN A 923 55.59 -41.36 11.31
CA GLN A 923 56.22 -40.11 10.87
C GLN A 923 56.15 -38.98 11.93
N GLY A 924 55.35 -39.15 13.00
CA GLY A 924 55.47 -38.37 14.25
C GLY A 924 54.46 -37.24 14.42
N TYR A 925 53.27 -37.33 13.80
CA TYR A 925 52.22 -36.31 13.82
C TYR A 925 50.98 -36.69 14.66
N ALA A 926 50.73 -37.97 14.94
CA ALA A 926 49.60 -38.48 15.71
C ALA A 926 50.07 -39.04 17.06
N SER A 927 49.30 -38.71 18.10
CA SER A 927 49.51 -39.27 19.43
C SER A 927 48.87 -40.66 19.53
N LEU A 928 49.39 -41.53 20.41
CA LEU A 928 48.73 -42.80 20.74
C LEU A 928 47.27 -42.61 21.18
N ASN A 929 46.96 -41.45 21.78
CA ASN A 929 45.61 -41.09 22.18
C ASN A 929 44.70 -40.90 20.96
N THR A 930 45.19 -40.33 19.87
CA THR A 930 44.46 -40.16 18.61
C THR A 930 44.09 -41.53 18.00
N LEU A 931 45.01 -42.51 18.04
CA LEU A 931 44.72 -43.87 17.57
C LEU A 931 43.65 -44.58 18.41
N ILE A 932 43.58 -44.32 19.72
CA ILE A 932 42.56 -44.89 20.62
C ILE A 932 41.19 -44.24 20.42
N GLN A 933 41.16 -42.93 20.15
CA GLN A 933 39.92 -42.16 20.07
C GLN A 933 39.14 -42.34 18.77
N HIS A 934 39.78 -42.86 17.71
CA HIS A 934 39.15 -43.02 16.39
C HIS A 934 38.98 -44.50 16.01
N PRO A 935 37.87 -44.84 15.33
CA PRO A 935 37.50 -46.23 15.00
C PRO A 935 38.29 -46.79 13.81
N PHE A 936 39.62 -46.75 13.87
CA PHE A 936 40.46 -47.42 12.88
C PHE A 936 40.34 -48.94 13.03
N CYS A 937 40.32 -49.65 11.91
CA CYS A 937 40.34 -51.12 11.88
C CYS A 937 41.72 -51.67 11.55
N MET A 938 42.58 -50.85 10.93
CA MET A 938 43.88 -51.25 10.43
C MET A 938 44.87 -50.07 10.47
N VAL A 939 46.15 -50.38 10.65
CA VAL A 939 47.26 -49.41 10.59
C VAL A 939 48.34 -49.92 9.64
N LYS A 940 48.75 -49.07 8.70
CA LYS A 940 49.87 -49.31 7.78
C LYS A 940 51.14 -48.68 8.36
N MET A 941 52.18 -49.50 8.45
CA MET A 941 53.49 -49.07 8.96
C MET A 941 54.32 -48.49 7.82
N ASP A 942 54.80 -47.26 8.03
CA ASP A 942 55.63 -46.55 7.04
C ASP A 942 56.82 -47.39 6.56
N ARG A 943 57.07 -47.35 5.24
CA ARG A 943 58.13 -48.13 4.56
C ARG A 943 59.55 -47.90 5.11
N SER A 944 59.83 -46.78 5.76
CA SER A 944 61.14 -46.51 6.36
C SER A 944 61.51 -47.52 7.44
N PHE A 945 60.51 -48.09 8.14
CA PHE A 945 60.71 -49.13 9.14
C PHE A 945 61.01 -50.49 8.50
N THR A 946 60.34 -50.84 7.39
CA THR A 946 60.55 -52.11 6.69
C THR A 946 61.84 -52.12 5.87
N ALA A 947 62.24 -50.98 5.30
CA ALA A 947 63.55 -50.79 4.65
C ALA A 947 64.73 -51.03 5.62
N GLY A 948 64.52 -50.79 6.91
CA GLY A 948 65.51 -51.02 7.98
C GLY A 948 65.62 -52.46 8.48
N LEU A 949 64.74 -53.40 8.08
CA LEU A 949 64.77 -54.80 8.51
C LEU A 949 66.07 -55.50 8.10
N GLY A 950 66.67 -56.24 9.04
CA GLY A 950 68.02 -56.81 8.93
C GLY A 950 69.21 -55.84 9.06
N LYS A 951 69.00 -54.52 8.99
CA LYS A 951 70.09 -53.51 9.03
C LYS A 951 70.08 -52.62 10.28
N ASN A 952 68.90 -52.26 10.79
CA ASN A 952 68.73 -51.33 11.90
C ASN A 952 67.96 -52.00 13.06
N PRO A 953 68.58 -52.22 14.24
CA PRO A 953 67.89 -52.82 15.39
C PRO A 953 66.73 -51.96 15.93
N LYS A 954 66.75 -50.63 15.72
CA LYS A 954 65.65 -49.75 16.13
C LYS A 954 64.37 -50.00 15.31
N SER A 955 64.50 -50.22 13.99
CA SER A 955 63.36 -50.55 13.13
C SER A 955 62.66 -51.84 13.56
N HIS A 956 63.43 -52.85 14.01
CA HIS A 956 62.84 -54.09 14.57
C HIS A 956 62.12 -53.86 15.89
N ALA A 957 62.65 -52.98 16.76
CA ALA A 957 62.03 -52.64 18.03
C ALA A 957 60.69 -51.92 17.82
N VAL A 958 60.63 -50.96 16.89
CA VAL A 958 59.40 -50.24 16.52
C VAL A 958 58.36 -51.22 15.98
N LEU A 959 58.70 -52.03 14.97
CA LEU A 959 57.75 -52.98 14.37
C LEU A 959 57.22 -54.00 15.40
N ARG A 960 58.04 -54.46 16.34
CA ARG A 960 57.60 -55.36 17.43
C ARG A 960 56.68 -54.65 18.41
N ALA A 961 57.01 -53.42 18.80
CA ALA A 961 56.20 -52.62 19.71
C ALA A 961 54.82 -52.30 19.10
N SER A 962 54.78 -51.91 17.82
CA SER A 962 53.54 -51.69 17.08
C SER A 962 52.66 -52.94 17.07
N LEU A 963 53.25 -54.13 16.86
CA LEU A 963 52.49 -55.39 16.86
C LEU A 963 51.85 -55.70 18.21
N SER A 964 52.57 -55.47 19.32
CA SER A 964 51.99 -55.61 20.65
C SER A 964 50.85 -54.62 20.87
N LEU A 965 51.04 -53.35 20.51
CA LEU A 965 50.02 -52.31 20.63
C LEU A 965 48.76 -52.64 19.84
N ALA A 966 48.91 -53.04 18.57
CA ALA A 966 47.80 -53.38 17.72
C ALA A 966 46.99 -54.58 18.25
N ARG A 967 47.66 -55.59 18.82
CA ARG A 967 46.96 -56.73 19.44
C ARG A 967 46.10 -56.33 20.62
N GLU A 968 46.61 -55.46 21.51
CA GLU A 968 45.87 -54.97 22.67
C GLU A 968 44.68 -54.07 22.28
N LEU A 969 44.82 -53.31 21.18
CA LEU A 969 43.76 -52.44 20.66
C LEU A 969 42.80 -53.15 19.69
N GLY A 970 43.05 -54.41 19.34
CA GLY A 970 42.24 -55.16 18.37
C GLY A 970 42.39 -54.68 16.92
N LEU A 971 43.51 -54.06 16.56
CA LEU A 971 43.80 -53.51 15.23
C LEU A 971 44.59 -54.50 14.37
N GLU A 972 44.34 -54.48 13.06
CA GLU A 972 45.17 -55.17 12.08
C GLU A 972 46.39 -54.32 11.68
N LEU A 973 47.55 -54.95 11.47
CA LEU A 973 48.75 -54.26 10.97
C LEU A 973 49.16 -54.73 9.59
N VAL A 974 49.49 -53.76 8.75
CA VAL A 974 50.11 -53.96 7.44
C VAL A 974 51.51 -53.38 7.45
N ALA A 975 52.49 -54.15 7.00
CA ALA A 975 53.85 -53.66 6.75
C ALA A 975 54.01 -53.26 5.28
N GLU A 976 54.33 -52.00 5.01
CA GLU A 976 54.50 -51.50 3.64
C GLU A 976 55.93 -51.58 3.13
N GLY A 977 56.15 -51.42 1.82
CA GLY A 977 57.49 -51.35 1.24
C GLY A 977 58.28 -52.67 1.35
N VAL A 978 57.57 -53.81 1.37
CA VAL A 978 58.23 -55.13 1.37
C VAL A 978 58.69 -55.48 -0.04
N GLU A 979 60.00 -55.39 -0.27
CA GLU A 979 60.61 -55.58 -1.59
C GLU A 979 61.36 -56.92 -1.71
N THR A 980 61.75 -57.53 -0.59
CA THR A 980 62.63 -58.71 -0.58
C THR A 980 62.08 -59.87 0.26
N GLN A 981 62.41 -61.08 -0.15
CA GLN A 981 62.03 -62.30 0.59
C GLN A 981 62.59 -62.34 2.02
N ALA A 982 63.75 -61.69 2.25
CA ALA A 982 64.34 -61.56 3.57
C ALA A 982 63.48 -60.68 4.51
N GLN A 983 62.98 -59.54 4.02
CA GLN A 983 62.05 -58.69 4.78
C GLN A 983 60.76 -59.46 5.12
N ARG A 984 60.20 -60.20 4.16
CA ARG A 984 59.04 -61.07 4.39
C ARG A 984 59.28 -62.07 5.51
N ALA A 985 60.39 -62.81 5.44
CA ALA A 985 60.73 -63.81 6.47
C ALA A 985 60.87 -63.19 7.86
N TRP A 986 61.43 -61.97 7.96
CA TRP A 986 61.50 -61.23 9.22
C TRP A 986 60.12 -60.85 9.76
N LEU A 987 59.26 -60.30 8.92
CA LEU A 987 57.89 -59.91 9.29
C LEU A 987 57.06 -61.12 9.74
N SER A 988 57.13 -62.24 9.02
CA SER A 988 56.45 -63.49 9.40
C SER A 988 56.94 -64.02 10.76
N ARG A 989 58.25 -63.94 11.06
CA ARG A 989 58.79 -64.32 12.37
C ARG A 989 58.37 -63.39 13.50
N LEU A 990 58.22 -62.10 13.22
CA LEU A 990 57.72 -61.13 14.19
C LEU A 990 56.23 -61.34 14.48
N GLY A 991 55.50 -61.96 13.54
CA GLY A 991 54.07 -62.28 13.67
C GLY A 991 53.16 -61.26 13.01
N TYR A 992 53.65 -60.51 12.01
CA TYR A 992 52.80 -59.70 11.14
C TYR A 992 51.96 -60.61 10.25
N ARG A 993 50.68 -60.25 10.10
CA ARG A 993 49.72 -60.98 9.28
C ARG A 993 49.64 -60.44 7.87
N PHE A 994 49.65 -59.12 7.69
CA PHE A 994 49.48 -58.49 6.38
C PHE A 994 50.72 -57.73 5.95
N ALA A 995 50.98 -57.71 4.65
CA ALA A 995 52.08 -56.94 4.07
C ALA A 995 51.77 -56.48 2.64
N GLN A 996 52.44 -55.40 2.23
CA GLN A 996 52.32 -54.81 0.91
C GLN A 996 53.71 -54.38 0.40
N GLY A 997 53.93 -54.52 -0.90
CA GLY A 997 55.17 -54.08 -1.54
C GLY A 997 55.46 -54.83 -2.84
N TYR A 998 56.52 -54.41 -3.54
CA TYR A 998 56.85 -54.92 -4.88
C TYR A 998 57.21 -56.42 -4.90
N LEU A 999 57.52 -57.02 -3.74
CA LEU A 999 57.69 -58.47 -3.65
C LEU A 999 56.41 -59.23 -4.01
N PHE A 1000 55.25 -58.67 -3.66
CA PHE A 1000 53.93 -59.33 -3.82
C PHE A 1000 53.22 -58.88 -5.10
N GLY A 1001 53.58 -57.71 -5.61
CA GLY A 1001 53.10 -57.17 -6.87
C GLY A 1001 53.45 -55.69 -6.99
N THR A 1002 53.88 -55.26 -8.18
CA THR A 1002 53.89 -53.85 -8.53
C THR A 1002 52.45 -53.38 -8.80
N PRO A 1003 52.15 -52.08 -8.69
CA PRO A 1003 50.85 -51.56 -9.09
C PRO A 1003 50.54 -51.95 -10.54
N GLN A 1004 49.38 -52.56 -10.78
CA GLN A 1004 48.90 -52.97 -12.11
C GLN A 1004 47.56 -52.29 -12.43
N PRO A 1005 47.19 -52.09 -13.70
CA PRO A 1005 45.87 -51.55 -14.07
C PRO A 1005 44.73 -52.40 -13.50
N VAL A 1006 43.70 -51.78 -12.91
CA VAL A 1006 42.53 -52.50 -12.40
C VAL A 1006 41.52 -52.69 -13.53
N SER A 1007 41.04 -53.92 -13.73
CA SER A 1007 40.03 -54.20 -14.77
C SER A 1007 38.68 -53.59 -14.38
N GLY A 1008 38.18 -52.64 -15.18
CA GLY A 1008 36.92 -51.91 -14.92
C GLY A 1008 37.09 -50.46 -14.45
N SER A 1009 38.33 -49.94 -14.41
CA SER A 1009 38.65 -48.55 -14.04
C SER A 1009 38.58 -47.56 -15.19
#